data_AF-A0A9E1Y9F2-F1
#
_entry.id   AF-A0A9E1Y9F2-F1
#
_cell.length_a   1.000
_cell.length_b   1.000
_cell.length_c   1.000
_cell.angle_alpha   90.00
_cell.angle_beta   90.00
_cell.angle_gamma   90.00
#
_symmetry.space_group_name_H-M   'P 1'
#
loop_
_entity.id
_entity.type
_entity.pdbx_description
1 polymer ?
#
loop_
_entity_poly.entity_id
_entity_poly.type
_entity_poly.pdbx_seq_one_letter_code
_entity_poly.pdbx_strand_id
1 'polypeptide(L)'
;MKHIRICCLLMTVGFLAGSGVAFAQDSDAACAKLDKDTLTVDLPCYVSGGKTYSAMLKGEIVNGLAGKWHTDRSSIVQADFVPDNKACAVLSATTNDLKLNCVLSHGKVWQAQLSAKYPGSEQLIWGLESYGPATPSVAFGGEEQNWLSMSDQKFAEKFAEMAFSYSLVKREIVAWLLFTRAKASNYIVLEAPALFTPNIPVDVDPLLQEALINEGDIYQLNELYNIYSWQALIAINWPLDANGNVRENFTDKGIPAWLKWKEAFQVFRADGKKPAPWKSTRTGSGLGLKESVLDDSGSRIILNSITPTHTGNLNIADETDQAFSGQLFDQNGNVVVYEVLINKEEFDYIVDNNLYNINGQLKFSKTNTEANFPAGNYESQELGATEIKLAWKILEDTDHKERYFKDEGYIINEKTGKTKKENIGLIGFHISQKTPSGKQWVWSTFEHIDNLDQNVIELDNEKTVIPPTLTNPDCEICPVNVDVNNGKNTYEYYEGEHSDYWKVTKDPAYYYTDTNKIKTQAKRMVDIPVRVERINTKMQAYFKEQGSVWQYYQLIDTQYPVYQNEKPATSTIDDYHIPESVINKPGGKPNLALLTNITMETFFQGGNQVAGLMENSTSKDPEITIFGTESCIGCHSSAYLYNSYTFQEGVMTLGQGTQLSGDFSWLLKKATWEEGLAKPTSEN
;
A
#
# COMPACT_ATOMS: atom_id res chain seq x y z
N MET A 1 44.45 -8.97 -15.88
CA MET A 1 45.93 -8.81 -16.00
C MET A 1 46.30 -7.39 -16.43
N LYS A 2 46.21 -6.41 -15.50
CA LYS A 2 47.16 -5.52 -14.82
C LYS A 2 47.60 -4.38 -15.73
N HIS A 3 47.19 -3.04 -15.49
CA HIS A 3 47.78 -1.81 -14.95
C HIS A 3 47.99 -0.79 -16.07
N ILE A 4 47.16 0.32 -16.02
CA ILE A 4 47.89 1.59 -16.14
C ILE A 4 47.05 2.71 -15.55
N ARG A 5 47.27 3.08 -14.24
CA ARG A 5 47.34 4.27 -13.39
C ARG A 5 48.45 5.22 -13.84
N ILE A 6 48.08 6.56 -14.11
CA ILE A 6 48.67 7.74 -13.43
C ILE A 6 48.13 9.01 -14.08
N CYS A 7 47.40 9.93 -13.15
CA CYS A 7 47.95 10.99 -12.27
C CYS A 7 46.96 12.15 -12.19
N CYS A 8 46.26 12.28 -11.06
CA CYS A 8 45.74 13.30 -10.13
C CYS A 8 46.84 13.78 -9.18
N LEU A 9 47.27 15.09 -9.34
CA LEU A 9 47.77 15.95 -8.25
C LEU A 9 47.37 17.40 -8.51
N LEU A 10 46.50 17.99 -7.50
CA LEU A 10 46.83 19.02 -6.51
C LEU A 10 45.56 19.59 -5.88
N MET A 11 45.28 19.33 -4.46
CA MET A 11 45.33 19.74 -3.05
C MET A 11 44.57 21.05 -2.83
N THR A 12 43.60 21.12 -1.83
CA THR A 12 43.40 21.35 -0.38
C THR A 12 42.71 22.70 -0.16
N VAL A 13 41.53 22.77 0.77
CA VAL A 13 41.29 23.15 2.17
C VAL A 13 40.00 23.98 2.25
N GLY A 14 38.91 23.52 3.09
CA GLY A 14 38.42 23.99 4.41
C GLY A 14 36.94 24.24 4.41
N PHE A 15 36.08 23.33 4.87
CA PHE A 15 34.82 23.27 5.64
C PHE A 15 34.97 23.93 7.00
N LEU A 16 34.28 25.20 7.29
CA LEU A 16 33.57 25.60 8.52
C LEU A 16 32.19 26.15 8.16
N ALA A 17 31.00 25.48 8.54
CA ALA A 17 29.83 25.55 9.41
C ALA A 17 28.83 26.60 8.91
N GLY A 18 27.56 26.19 8.44
CA GLY A 18 26.32 26.91 8.80
C GLY A 18 25.12 26.40 8.01
N SER A 19 24.24 25.53 8.63
CA SER A 19 22.81 25.21 8.70
C SER A 19 21.96 26.22 7.93
N GLY A 20 21.48 25.86 6.57
CA GLY A 20 20.39 26.64 6.00
C GLY A 20 19.36 25.76 5.30
N VAL A 21 18.06 25.67 5.82
CA VAL A 21 16.62 25.48 5.60
C VAL A 21 16.25 25.89 4.17
N ALA A 22 15.86 24.89 3.20
CA ALA A 22 15.48 24.48 1.85
C ALA A 22 14.04 24.91 1.52
N PHE A 23 13.93 25.95 0.53
CA PHE A 23 12.73 25.86 -0.33
C PHE A 23 13.15 25.77 -1.79
N ALA A 24 13.29 24.49 -2.38
CA ALA A 24 12.93 24.04 -3.75
C ALA A 24 13.46 22.62 -4.00
N GLN A 25 12.75 21.71 -3.63
CA GLN A 25 12.70 20.27 -3.89
C GLN A 25 13.37 19.91 -5.21
N ASP A 26 14.66 20.38 -5.38
CA ASP A 26 15.60 19.58 -6.19
C ASP A 26 16.70 20.46 -6.75
N SER A 27 17.73 20.87 -5.99
CA SER A 27 19.04 21.12 -6.61
C SER A 27 19.98 21.74 -5.58
N ASP A 28 21.17 21.16 -5.13
CA ASP A 28 22.43 21.62 -4.53
C ASP A 28 22.81 23.02 -5.01
N ALA A 29 22.01 23.99 -5.25
CA ALA A 29 22.39 25.42 -5.35
C ALA A 29 21.51 26.26 -4.42
N ALA A 30 21.97 26.54 -3.20
CA ALA A 30 21.26 27.41 -2.23
C ALA A 30 20.98 28.79 -2.81
N CYS A 31 19.80 29.26 -3.32
CA CYS A 31 19.42 30.58 -3.86
C CYS A 31 19.11 31.56 -2.73
N ALA A 32 19.42 31.08 -1.50
CA ALA A 32 19.24 32.06 -0.43
C ALA A 32 19.90 31.57 0.86
N LYS A 33 20.72 32.41 1.43
CA LYS A 33 21.33 32.14 2.74
C LYS A 33 20.70 33.00 3.83
N LEU A 34 20.36 32.16 5.03
CA LEU A 34 19.82 32.89 6.19
C LEU A 34 20.84 32.93 7.32
N ASP A 35 21.37 34.11 7.73
CA ASP A 35 22.22 34.27 8.91
C ASP A 35 21.47 34.98 10.04
N LYS A 36 22.01 35.25 11.33
CA LYS A 36 21.39 35.67 12.61
C LYS A 36 20.54 36.93 12.44
N ASP A 37 20.63 37.79 11.17
CA ASP A 37 19.80 39.00 11.06
C ASP A 37 19.63 39.39 9.59
N THR A 38 19.91 38.38 8.61
CA THR A 38 19.90 38.79 7.20
C THR A 38 19.51 37.59 6.32
N LEU A 39 18.46 37.97 5.28
CA LEU A 39 18.19 36.98 4.22
C LEU A 39 18.89 37.39 2.93
N THR A 40 19.81 36.40 2.50
CA THR A 40 20.56 36.69 1.28
C THR A 40 20.09 35.74 0.16
N VAL A 41 19.50 36.43 -1.01
CA VAL A 41 19.05 35.58 -2.12
C VAL A 41 19.99 35.80 -3.31
N ASP A 42 20.75 34.65 -3.66
CA ASP A 42 21.69 34.67 -4.80
C ASP A 42 21.00 34.21 -6.08
N LEU A 43 20.76 35.18 -7.01
CA LEU A 43 20.07 34.69 -8.22
C LEU A 43 21.07 34.45 -9.34
N PRO A 44 21.46 33.34 -9.75
CA PRO A 44 22.58 33.20 -10.68
C PRO A 44 22.18 33.52 -12.12
N CYS A 45 22.66 34.69 -12.87
CA CYS A 45 22.51 34.50 -14.32
C CYS A 45 23.88 34.47 -14.99
N TYR A 46 24.05 33.54 -15.99
CA TYR A 46 24.71 32.88 -17.12
C TYR A 46 25.74 33.78 -17.78
N VAL A 47 26.93 33.17 -18.45
CA VAL A 47 28.07 33.70 -19.23
C VAL A 47 27.85 33.38 -20.71
N SER A 48 27.84 34.46 -21.59
CA SER A 48 28.12 34.39 -23.04
C SER A 48 29.12 35.47 -23.44
N GLY A 49 30.20 35.07 -24.19
CA GLY A 49 31.22 35.91 -24.83
C GLY A 49 32.18 36.53 -23.83
N GLY A 50 32.48 35.91 -22.66
CA GLY A 50 33.52 36.24 -21.67
C GLY A 50 33.06 37.25 -20.64
N LYS A 51 31.85 37.40 -20.21
CA LYS A 51 31.48 38.14 -19.00
C LYS A 51 30.33 37.42 -18.27
N THR A 52 30.38 37.50 -16.71
CA THR A 52 29.48 36.93 -15.71
C THR A 52 28.70 38.04 -15.00
N TYR A 53 27.35 37.82 -14.76
CA TYR A 53 26.57 38.79 -13.97
C TYR A 53 25.86 38.08 -12.82
N SER A 54 25.82 38.79 -11.53
CA SER A 54 25.07 38.32 -10.35
C SER A 54 24.28 39.46 -9.72
N ALA A 55 22.98 39.18 -9.20
CA ALA A 55 22.29 40.19 -8.36
C ALA A 55 22.17 39.70 -6.92
N MET A 56 22.43 40.68 -5.88
CA MET A 56 22.30 40.39 -4.44
C MET A 56 21.12 41.17 -3.85
N LEU A 57 20.11 40.30 -3.23
CA LEU A 57 19.05 41.04 -2.52
C LEU A 57 19.23 40.90 -1.00
N LYS A 58 19.38 42.09 -0.23
CA LYS A 58 19.52 42.03 1.24
C LYS A 58 18.25 42.53 1.92
N GLY A 59 17.49 41.60 2.66
CA GLY A 59 16.34 42.08 3.43
C GLY A 59 16.60 42.07 4.93
N GLU A 60 16.18 43.17 5.83
CA GLU A 60 16.35 43.20 7.28
C GLU A 60 15.06 42.75 7.98
N ILE A 61 15.13 42.12 9.26
CA ILE A 61 14.05 41.67 10.15
C ILE A 61 13.35 42.87 10.79
N VAL A 62 12.05 43.01 10.65
CA VAL A 62 11.24 44.06 11.31
C VAL A 62 11.06 43.71 12.79
N ASN A 63 11.61 44.43 13.73
CA ASN A 63 11.53 44.22 15.19
C ASN A 63 10.08 44.06 15.66
N GLY A 64 9.75 42.75 16.22
CA GLY A 64 8.54 42.45 16.98
C GLY A 64 7.61 41.48 16.27
N LEU A 65 8.11 40.66 15.18
CA LEU A 65 7.28 39.58 14.63
C LEU A 65 8.16 38.44 14.13
N ALA A 66 8.49 37.37 14.85
CA ALA A 66 9.26 36.17 14.48
C ALA A 66 8.66 35.48 13.26
N GLY A 67 9.38 35.50 12.07
CA GLY A 67 9.16 34.67 10.89
C GLY A 67 8.44 35.42 9.77
N LYS A 68 8.42 36.77 9.75
CA LYS A 68 7.88 37.54 8.61
C LYS A 68 8.89 38.58 8.15
N TRP A 69 9.23 38.63 6.71
CA TRP A 69 10.26 39.49 6.10
C TRP A 69 9.60 40.64 5.33
N HIS A 70 9.90 42.01 5.69
CA HIS A 70 9.46 43.20 4.93
C HIS A 70 10.61 43.72 4.07
N THR A 71 10.40 43.65 2.70
CA THR A 71 11.43 44.26 1.83
C THR A 71 10.91 45.56 1.22
N ASP A 72 11.39 46.75 1.72
CA ASP A 72 11.09 48.03 1.07
C ASP A 72 12.29 48.54 0.27
N ARG A 73 12.08 49.52 -0.75
CA ARG A 73 13.01 50.13 -1.74
C ARG A 73 14.36 50.42 -1.12
N SER A 74 14.51 50.52 0.27
CA SER A 74 15.77 50.93 0.93
C SER A 74 16.54 49.72 1.43
N SER A 75 15.96 48.49 1.24
CA SER A 75 16.54 47.26 1.78
C SER A 75 17.32 46.51 0.70
N ILE A 76 17.56 47.13 -0.47
CA ILE A 76 18.40 46.60 -1.54
C ILE A 76 19.73 47.35 -1.56
N VAL A 77 20.62 46.91 -0.83
CA VAL A 77 21.88 47.62 -0.54
C VAL A 77 22.86 47.43 -1.70
N GLN A 78 22.43 46.77 -2.83
CA GLN A 78 23.28 46.79 -4.01
C GLN A 78 22.83 45.71 -5.01
N ALA A 79 22.41 46.21 -6.22
CA ALA A 79 22.19 45.29 -7.37
C ALA A 79 23.23 45.54 -8.45
N ASP A 80 24.27 44.82 -8.47
CA ASP A 80 25.28 45.11 -9.50
C ASP A 80 24.89 44.43 -10.82
N PHE A 81 24.52 45.34 -11.76
CA PHE A 81 24.20 44.90 -13.12
C PHE A 81 25.29 45.35 -14.09
N VAL A 82 25.79 44.52 -14.84
CA VAL A 82 26.62 44.97 -15.96
C VAL A 82 25.73 45.62 -17.04
N PRO A 83 25.76 46.82 -17.37
CA PRO A 83 24.94 47.84 -18.03
C PRO A 83 24.67 47.50 -19.49
N ASP A 84 24.50 46.15 -19.83
CA ASP A 84 23.89 46.04 -21.18
C ASP A 84 23.18 44.69 -21.31
N ASN A 85 22.27 44.35 -20.34
CA ASN A 85 21.55 43.14 -20.76
C ASN A 85 20.16 43.09 -20.14
N LYS A 86 19.06 43.52 -20.77
CA LYS A 86 17.60 43.49 -20.59
C LYS A 86 17.07 42.05 -20.65
N ALA A 87 17.82 41.07 -20.51
CA ALA A 87 17.39 39.69 -20.78
C ALA A 87 17.28 38.90 -19.48
N CYS A 88 17.27 39.55 -18.30
CA CYS A 88 17.26 38.71 -17.10
C CYS A 88 16.11 39.12 -16.17
N ALA A 89 15.41 40.13 -16.38
CA ALA A 89 14.23 40.60 -15.64
C ALA A 89 13.67 41.86 -16.29
N VAL A 90 12.42 41.80 -16.69
CA VAL A 90 11.81 43.01 -17.26
C VAL A 90 10.78 43.57 -16.29
N LEU A 91 11.06 44.75 -15.80
CA LEU A 91 10.10 45.47 -14.95
C LEU A 91 9.03 46.14 -15.82
N SER A 92 7.87 45.62 -15.69
CA SER A 92 6.78 46.23 -16.48
C SER A 92 6.50 47.66 -16.04
N ALA A 93 6.50 48.67 -16.93
CA ALA A 93 6.33 50.11 -16.64
C ALA A 93 4.87 50.43 -16.34
N THR A 94 3.94 49.48 -16.54
CA THR A 94 2.50 49.78 -16.42
C THR A 94 1.90 49.05 -15.22
N THR A 95 2.46 47.88 -14.72
CA THR A 95 1.85 47.07 -13.63
C THR A 95 2.84 46.90 -12.48
N ASN A 96 4.00 47.38 -12.56
CA ASN A 96 5.10 47.32 -11.60
C ASN A 96 5.42 45.88 -11.18
N ASP A 97 5.23 44.94 -11.94
CA ASP A 97 5.57 43.52 -11.76
C ASP A 97 6.95 43.20 -12.32
N LEU A 98 7.69 42.43 -11.50
CA LEU A 98 9.03 42.00 -11.94
C LEU A 98 8.95 40.59 -12.55
N LYS A 99 9.19 40.59 -13.88
CA LYS A 99 9.11 39.29 -14.58
C LYS A 99 10.50 38.71 -14.80
N LEU A 100 10.66 37.41 -14.21
CA LEU A 100 12.00 36.81 -14.24
C LEU A 100 12.05 35.70 -15.30
N ASN A 101 13.02 35.72 -16.23
CA ASN A 101 13.20 34.60 -17.17
C ASN A 101 14.32 33.67 -16.71
N CYS A 102 13.93 32.38 -16.12
CA CYS A 102 14.97 31.46 -15.62
C CYS A 102 15.28 30.39 -16.65
N VAL A 103 16.51 30.29 -17.06
CA VAL A 103 16.92 29.19 -17.95
C VAL A 103 17.52 28.06 -17.12
N LEU A 104 16.86 26.91 -16.98
CA LEU A 104 17.42 25.78 -16.21
C LEU A 104 18.36 24.95 -17.10
N SER A 105 19.39 24.24 -16.51
CA SER A 105 20.55 23.50 -17.02
C SER A 105 20.13 22.39 -17.99
N HIS A 106 18.80 22.22 -18.39
CA HIS A 106 18.39 21.25 -19.41
C HIS A 106 17.64 21.95 -20.54
N GLY A 107 17.87 23.34 -20.77
CA GLY A 107 17.40 24.10 -21.94
C GLY A 107 15.90 24.35 -21.93
N LYS A 108 15.13 24.18 -20.84
CA LYS A 108 13.71 24.59 -20.76
C LYS A 108 13.57 25.93 -20.04
N VAL A 109 12.75 26.97 -20.64
CA VAL A 109 12.59 28.33 -20.10
C VAL A 109 11.35 28.38 -19.20
N TRP A 110 11.67 28.65 -17.88
CA TRP A 110 10.54 28.85 -16.95
C TRP A 110 10.36 30.34 -16.66
N GLN A 111 8.99 30.81 -16.62
CA GLN A 111 8.76 32.23 -16.30
C GLN A 111 8.17 32.37 -14.89
N ALA A 112 8.83 33.17 -14.03
CA ALA A 112 8.22 33.52 -12.73
C ALA A 112 7.86 35.00 -12.69
N GLN A 113 6.56 35.30 -12.22
CA GLN A 113 6.13 36.71 -12.13
C GLN A 113 5.93 37.12 -10.67
N LEU A 114 6.65 38.15 -10.31
CA LEU A 114 6.41 38.74 -8.99
C LEU A 114 5.41 39.90 -9.08
N SER A 115 4.05 39.68 -8.65
CA SER A 115 3.04 40.72 -8.88
C SER A 115 2.73 41.47 -7.58
N ALA A 116 2.49 42.74 -7.54
CA ALA A 116 2.13 43.64 -6.42
C ALA A 116 0.61 43.79 -6.33
N LYS A 117 -0.34 42.70 -6.39
CA LYS A 117 -1.64 43.19 -5.87
C LYS A 117 -2.59 42.01 -5.67
N TYR A 118 -3.24 41.82 -4.34
CA TYR A 118 -4.54 41.19 -4.07
C TYR A 118 -5.68 42.21 -4.15
N PRO A 119 -6.92 41.92 -4.77
CA PRO A 119 -8.04 42.88 -4.79
C PRO A 119 -8.61 43.11 -3.39
N GLY A 120 -8.34 44.35 -2.83
CA GLY A 120 -8.95 44.98 -1.65
C GLY A 120 -7.96 45.22 -0.53
N SER A 121 -6.55 45.31 -0.77
CA SER A 121 -5.66 45.70 0.33
C SER A 121 -4.64 46.72 -0.14
N GLU A 122 -4.43 47.99 0.51
CA GLU A 122 -3.45 49.07 0.30
C GLU A 122 -2.05 48.63 0.75
N GLN A 123 -1.73 47.23 0.96
CA GLN A 123 -0.37 46.78 1.30
C GLN A 123 0.12 45.78 0.25
N LEU A 124 1.48 46.03 -0.25
CA LEU A 124 2.28 45.31 -1.25
C LEU A 124 2.70 43.94 -0.74
N ILE A 125 1.95 42.77 -1.09
CA ILE A 125 2.38 41.40 -0.79
C ILE A 125 2.77 40.71 -2.09
N TRP A 126 4.16 40.33 -2.33
CA TRP A 126 4.71 39.64 -3.50
C TRP A 126 4.26 38.18 -3.51
N GLY A 127 3.39 37.56 -4.56
CA GLY A 127 3.12 36.15 -4.79
C GLY A 127 3.65 35.67 -6.13
N LEU A 128 4.45 34.38 -6.21
CA LEU A 128 5.09 33.74 -7.36
C LEU A 128 4.11 32.77 -8.04
N GLU A 129 3.68 33.10 -9.33
CA GLU A 129 2.83 32.15 -10.08
C GLU A 129 3.59 31.59 -11.28
N SER A 130 3.59 30.13 -11.62
CA SER A 130 4.29 29.40 -12.68
C SER A 130 3.36 29.11 -13.85
N TYR A 131 3.77 29.45 -15.21
CA TYR A 131 2.97 29.04 -16.36
C TYR A 131 3.83 28.23 -17.34
N GLY A 132 3.64 26.96 -17.64
CA GLY A 132 4.05 25.80 -18.43
C GLY A 132 4.87 26.15 -19.67
N PRO A 133 5.63 25.07 -20.58
CA PRO A 133 6.85 25.24 -21.37
C PRO A 133 6.56 25.57 -22.82
N ALA A 134 7.30 26.67 -23.57
CA ALA A 134 7.41 26.99 -25.00
C ALA A 134 8.63 26.28 -25.61
N THR A 135 8.62 25.51 -26.81
CA THR A 135 9.57 24.70 -27.59
C THR A 135 10.64 25.60 -28.24
N PRO A 136 12.06 25.03 -28.40
CA PRO A 136 13.30 25.73 -28.79
C PRO A 136 13.67 25.49 -30.25
N SER A 137 13.22 25.98 -31.33
CA SER A 137 13.71 25.89 -32.72
C SER A 137 14.38 27.19 -33.15
N VAL A 138 15.61 27.62 -32.65
CA VAL A 138 16.20 28.54 -33.65
C VAL A 138 17.62 28.89 -33.23
N ALA A 139 18.69 27.93 -33.05
CA ALA A 139 19.98 28.64 -33.06
C ALA A 139 21.09 27.72 -33.58
N PHE A 140 20.99 27.00 -34.68
CA PHE A 140 22.31 26.63 -35.23
C PHE A 140 22.14 25.82 -36.51
N GLY A 141 21.56 26.33 -37.58
CA GLY A 141 21.75 25.99 -38.99
C GLY A 141 22.68 24.80 -39.19
N GLY A 142 22.19 23.56 -38.98
CA GLY A 142 22.59 22.25 -39.51
C GLY A 142 21.78 21.12 -38.90
N GLU A 143 21.04 20.32 -39.75
CA GLU A 143 20.17 19.14 -39.56
C GLU A 143 20.32 18.54 -38.17
N GLU A 144 19.43 18.79 -37.16
CA GLU A 144 18.78 18.38 -35.92
C GLU A 144 19.23 16.97 -35.49
N GLN A 145 20.44 16.83 -34.84
CA GLN A 145 20.45 15.48 -34.23
C GLN A 145 20.45 15.58 -32.71
N ASN A 146 19.34 15.36 -32.09
CA ASN A 146 19.11 15.32 -30.63
C ASN A 146 19.78 14.07 -30.01
N TRP A 147 20.98 14.13 -29.58
CA TRP A 147 21.89 13.09 -29.08
C TRP A 147 21.39 12.54 -27.75
N LEU A 148 20.47 13.29 -27.11
CA LEU A 148 19.94 12.89 -25.79
C LEU A 148 18.70 12.00 -25.96
N SER A 149 18.14 11.96 -27.13
CA SER A 149 16.92 11.18 -27.38
C SER A 149 17.22 10.00 -28.31
N MET A 150 18.54 9.77 -28.63
CA MET A 150 18.97 8.70 -29.54
C MET A 150 19.05 7.38 -28.79
N SER A 151 18.69 6.28 -29.46
CA SER A 151 18.85 4.96 -28.86
C SER A 151 20.33 4.63 -28.63
N ASP A 152 20.64 3.79 -27.62
CA ASP A 152 22.01 3.45 -27.19
C ASP A 152 22.82 2.86 -28.35
N GLN A 153 22.16 2.22 -29.28
CA GLN A 153 22.82 1.57 -30.42
C GLN A 153 23.20 2.58 -31.51
N LYS A 154 22.42 3.50 -31.79
CA LYS A 154 22.64 4.57 -32.78
C LYS A 154 23.66 5.59 -32.27
N PHE A 155 23.74 5.78 -31.07
CA PHE A 155 24.76 6.64 -30.43
C PHE A 155 26.14 5.97 -30.49
N ALA A 156 26.15 4.66 -30.21
CA ALA A 156 27.41 3.90 -30.20
C ALA A 156 28.03 3.83 -31.59
N GLU A 157 27.24 3.78 -32.55
CA GLU A 157 27.69 3.71 -33.95
C GLU A 157 28.24 5.06 -34.43
N LYS A 158 27.65 6.11 -34.04
CA LYS A 158 28.04 7.48 -34.45
C LYS A 158 29.22 7.97 -33.61
N PHE A 159 29.22 7.47 -32.39
CA PHE A 159 30.32 7.73 -31.46
C PHE A 159 31.59 7.02 -31.95
N ALA A 160 31.53 5.84 -32.38
CA ALA A 160 32.66 5.05 -32.87
C ALA A 160 33.19 5.62 -34.20
N GLU A 161 32.32 6.09 -34.95
CA GLU A 161 32.69 6.74 -36.22
C GLU A 161 33.46 8.04 -35.99
N MET A 162 33.17 8.75 -35.04
CA MET A 162 33.75 10.06 -34.73
C MET A 162 35.02 9.90 -33.89
N ALA A 163 34.99 8.85 -33.09
CA ALA A 163 36.12 8.60 -32.19
C ALA A 163 37.34 8.11 -32.99
N PHE A 164 36.99 7.58 -34.17
CA PHE A 164 38.10 7.07 -34.97
C PHE A 164 38.31 7.91 -36.22
N SER A 165 37.63 9.10 -36.15
CA SER A 165 37.76 10.04 -37.27
C SER A 165 39.07 10.83 -37.18
N TYR A 166 39.74 11.23 -38.33
CA TYR A 166 41.01 11.99 -38.37
C TYR A 166 40.76 13.48 -38.11
N SER A 167 39.47 13.77 -37.90
CA SER A 167 39.08 15.17 -37.68
C SER A 167 39.16 15.53 -36.19
N LEU A 168 39.95 16.47 -35.87
CA LEU A 168 40.18 17.00 -34.51
C LEU A 168 38.88 17.56 -33.92
N VAL A 169 37.97 18.03 -34.73
CA VAL A 169 36.67 18.57 -34.32
C VAL A 169 35.74 17.43 -33.89
N LYS A 170 35.82 16.33 -34.57
CA LYS A 170 34.98 15.16 -34.26
C LYS A 170 35.50 14.42 -33.02
N ARG A 171 36.74 14.50 -32.75
CA ARG A 171 37.34 13.87 -31.56
C ARG A 171 37.13 14.74 -30.32
N GLU A 172 37.00 16.05 -30.61
CA GLU A 172 36.66 17.01 -29.55
C GLU A 172 35.18 16.89 -29.17
N ILE A 173 34.38 16.51 -30.09
CA ILE A 173 32.94 16.29 -29.88
C ILE A 173 32.74 15.01 -29.07
N VAL A 174 33.55 13.98 -29.26
CA VAL A 174 33.50 12.72 -28.52
C VAL A 174 33.92 12.95 -27.06
N ALA A 175 34.94 13.77 -26.87
CA ALA A 175 35.42 14.13 -25.52
C ALA A 175 34.38 14.93 -24.76
N TRP A 176 33.67 15.79 -25.51
CA TRP A 176 32.58 16.59 -24.91
C TRP A 176 31.37 15.71 -24.61
N LEU A 177 31.03 14.73 -25.40
CA LEU A 177 29.91 13.80 -25.21
C LEU A 177 30.20 12.85 -24.04
N LEU A 178 31.51 12.46 -23.81
CA LEU A 178 31.92 11.62 -22.68
C LEU A 178 31.83 12.37 -21.36
N PHE A 179 32.00 13.74 -21.45
CA PHE A 179 31.97 14.62 -20.26
C PHE A 179 30.54 15.05 -19.96
N THR A 180 29.64 15.24 -20.94
CA THR A 180 28.24 15.67 -20.81
C THR A 180 27.36 14.48 -20.42
N ARG A 181 27.59 13.25 -20.78
CA ARG A 181 26.86 12.07 -20.31
C ARG A 181 27.37 11.63 -18.94
N ALA A 182 28.64 11.87 -18.68
CA ALA A 182 29.19 11.57 -17.34
C ALA A 182 28.66 12.57 -16.30
N LYS A 183 28.30 13.85 -16.73
CA LYS A 183 27.70 14.86 -15.85
C LYS A 183 26.19 14.74 -15.85
N ALA A 184 25.51 14.15 -16.87
CA ALA A 184 24.07 13.83 -16.88
C ALA A 184 23.79 12.54 -16.09
N SER A 185 24.77 11.88 -15.59
CA SER A 185 24.50 10.75 -14.69
C SER A 185 24.56 11.19 -13.23
N ASN A 186 24.21 12.43 -12.89
CA ASN A 186 23.97 12.57 -11.43
C ASN A 186 22.78 11.72 -10.98
N TYR A 187 22.73 10.40 -11.32
CA TYR A 187 21.78 9.56 -10.60
C TYR A 187 21.53 10.07 -9.18
N ILE A 188 20.58 11.12 -9.02
CA ILE A 188 20.19 11.44 -7.64
C ILE A 188 19.51 10.22 -7.01
N VAL A 189 20.26 9.42 -6.27
CA VAL A 189 19.66 8.34 -5.46
C VAL A 189 18.42 8.87 -4.73
N LEU A 190 17.24 8.37 -5.26
CA LEU A 190 16.03 8.74 -4.51
C LEU A 190 16.15 8.36 -3.03
N GLU A 191 15.94 9.41 -2.18
CA GLU A 191 15.90 9.08 -0.74
C GLU A 191 14.67 8.23 -0.40
N ALA A 192 14.98 7.18 0.43
CA ALA A 192 13.85 6.36 0.88
C ALA A 192 12.79 7.20 1.58
N PRO A 193 11.49 7.01 1.14
CA PRO A 193 10.40 7.78 1.76
C PRO A 193 10.20 7.44 3.23
N ALA A 194 10.75 6.27 3.60
CA ALA A 194 10.72 5.84 5.00
C ALA A 194 11.97 5.00 5.32
N LEU A 195 12.19 4.95 6.63
CA LEU A 195 13.26 4.04 7.07
C LEU A 195 12.73 2.60 7.14
N PHE A 196 13.38 1.74 6.34
CA PHE A 196 12.95 0.34 6.35
C PHE A 196 13.95 -0.51 7.12
N THR A 197 13.40 -1.36 8.02
CA THR A 197 14.20 -2.29 8.82
C THR A 197 13.51 -3.65 8.87
N PRO A 198 14.30 -4.63 9.26
CA PRO A 198 13.68 -5.96 9.37
C PRO A 198 12.74 -6.07 10.57
N ASN A 199 12.63 -5.05 11.36
CA ASN A 199 11.74 -5.08 12.53
C ASN A 199 10.39 -4.44 12.24
N ILE A 200 9.34 -5.25 12.50
CA ILE A 200 7.99 -4.70 12.33
C ILE A 200 7.75 -3.58 13.34
N PRO A 201 7.34 -2.39 12.79
CA PRO A 201 7.05 -1.32 13.77
C PRO A 201 5.96 -1.73 14.76
N VAL A 202 6.21 -1.32 16.02
CA VAL A 202 5.29 -1.73 17.09
C VAL A 202 4.04 -0.86 17.04
N ASP A 203 4.28 0.43 16.68
CA ASP A 203 3.19 1.42 16.61
C ASP A 203 3.72 2.73 16.03
N VAL A 204 2.83 3.57 15.62
CA VAL A 204 3.22 4.98 15.45
C VAL A 204 3.48 5.62 16.81
N ASP A 205 4.52 6.35 16.95
CA ASP A 205 4.85 6.93 18.26
C ASP A 205 3.61 7.43 18.99
N PRO A 206 3.29 6.79 20.16
CA PRO A 206 2.04 7.09 20.87
C PRO A 206 1.97 8.55 21.33
N LEU A 207 3.18 9.15 21.72
CA LEU A 207 3.16 10.57 22.13
C LEU A 207 2.82 11.48 20.95
N LEU A 208 3.37 11.15 19.85
CA LEU A 208 3.06 11.93 18.65
C LEU A 208 1.59 11.78 18.24
N GLN A 209 1.10 10.56 18.32
CA GLN A 209 -0.32 10.37 18.05
C GLN A 209 -1.20 11.27 18.90
N GLU A 210 -0.90 11.19 20.22
CA GLU A 210 -1.67 12.00 21.17
C GLU A 210 -1.59 13.49 20.84
N ALA A 211 -0.41 13.95 20.52
CA ALA A 211 -0.21 15.38 20.17
C ALA A 211 -1.03 15.76 18.94
N LEU A 212 -1.05 14.92 17.95
CA LEU A 212 -1.74 15.25 16.70
C LEU A 212 -3.26 15.19 16.88
N ILE A 213 -3.63 14.20 17.66
CA ILE A 213 -5.07 14.11 17.93
C ILE A 213 -5.53 15.35 18.71
N ASN A 214 -4.76 15.83 19.72
CA ASN A 214 -5.13 17.01 20.52
C ASN A 214 -5.15 18.28 19.68
N GLU A 215 -4.34 18.24 18.61
CA GLU A 215 -4.29 19.42 17.72
C GLU A 215 -5.34 19.31 16.62
N GLY A 216 -6.03 18.17 16.58
CA GLY A 216 -7.01 17.95 15.52
C GLY A 216 -6.39 17.69 14.16
N ASP A 217 -5.07 17.35 14.11
CA ASP A 217 -4.38 17.12 12.83
C ASP A 217 -4.41 15.64 12.46
N ILE A 218 -5.56 15.10 12.09
CA ILE A 218 -5.76 13.68 11.78
C ILE A 218 -5.12 13.35 10.43
N TYR A 219 -5.11 14.35 9.58
CA TYR A 219 -4.47 14.15 8.29
C TYR A 219 -3.01 13.72 8.43
N GLN A 220 -2.25 14.50 9.27
CA GLN A 220 -0.85 14.14 9.51
C GLN A 220 -0.73 12.77 10.17
N LEU A 221 -1.62 12.48 11.08
CA LEU A 221 -1.60 11.15 11.70
C LEU A 221 -1.83 10.05 10.67
N ASN A 222 -2.73 10.26 9.73
CA ASN A 222 -2.93 9.29 8.64
C ASN A 222 -1.67 9.08 7.82
N GLU A 223 -0.95 10.19 7.62
CA GLU A 223 0.30 10.07 6.85
C GLU A 223 1.32 9.21 7.57
N LEU A 224 1.35 9.33 8.88
CA LEU A 224 2.29 8.53 9.67
C LEU A 224 1.92 7.05 9.63
N TYR A 225 0.65 6.78 9.66
CA TYR A 225 0.24 5.38 9.65
C TYR A 225 0.42 4.78 8.25
N ASN A 226 0.29 5.67 7.18
CA ASN A 226 0.64 5.15 5.85
C ASN A 226 2.09 4.70 5.78
N ILE A 227 2.98 5.48 6.38
CA ILE A 227 4.40 5.09 6.42
C ILE A 227 4.57 3.83 7.26
N TYR A 228 3.87 3.84 8.40
CA TYR A 228 3.87 2.66 9.28
C TYR A 228 3.49 1.40 8.49
N SER A 229 2.50 1.47 7.67
CA SER A 229 2.01 0.30 6.92
C SER A 229 3.06 -0.19 5.92
N TRP A 230 3.72 0.75 5.20
CA TRP A 230 4.79 0.34 4.28
C TRP A 230 5.98 -0.27 5.04
N GLN A 231 6.30 0.33 6.19
CA GLN A 231 7.39 -0.25 7.00
C GLN A 231 7.05 -1.68 7.43
N ALA A 232 5.76 -1.84 7.82
CA ALA A 232 5.36 -3.19 8.25
C ALA A 232 5.41 -4.17 7.08
N LEU A 233 4.90 -3.74 5.93
CA LEU A 233 4.93 -4.64 4.76
C LEU A 233 6.36 -5.08 4.43
N ILE A 234 7.24 -4.12 4.43
CA ILE A 234 8.62 -4.45 4.06
C ILE A 234 9.27 -5.31 5.15
N ALA A 235 9.06 -5.00 6.40
CA ALA A 235 9.65 -5.77 7.50
C ALA A 235 9.17 -7.23 7.47
N ILE A 236 7.92 -7.38 7.21
CA ILE A 236 7.35 -8.74 7.20
C ILE A 236 7.94 -9.54 6.03
N ASN A 237 8.29 -8.80 5.01
CA ASN A 237 8.79 -9.50 3.82
C ASN A 237 10.31 -9.40 3.72
N TRP A 238 10.87 -8.97 4.82
CA TRP A 238 12.34 -8.87 4.81
C TRP A 238 12.96 -10.26 4.60
N PRO A 239 14.01 -10.34 3.74
CA PRO A 239 14.53 -11.66 3.37
C PRO A 239 15.43 -12.26 4.46
N LEU A 240 15.24 -13.56 4.65
CA LEU A 240 16.11 -14.34 5.55
C LEU A 240 17.00 -15.26 4.72
N ASP A 241 18.25 -15.52 5.26
CA ASP A 241 19.10 -16.49 4.57
C ASP A 241 18.73 -17.92 4.97
N ALA A 242 19.41 -18.91 4.43
CA ALA A 242 19.07 -20.33 4.62
C ALA A 242 19.13 -20.72 6.09
N ASN A 243 19.88 -19.94 6.90
CA ASN A 243 20.02 -20.25 8.33
C ASN A 243 19.01 -19.47 9.17
N GLY A 244 18.19 -18.66 8.49
CA GLY A 244 17.16 -17.91 9.22
C GLY A 244 17.64 -16.57 9.75
N ASN A 245 18.84 -16.19 9.32
CA ASN A 245 19.36 -14.86 9.69
C ASN A 245 18.86 -13.78 8.72
N VAL A 246 18.62 -12.57 9.35
CA VAL A 246 18.10 -11.44 8.55
C VAL A 246 19.18 -10.98 7.57
N ARG A 247 18.70 -10.78 6.36
CA ARG A 247 19.65 -10.22 5.37
C ARG A 247 19.85 -8.73 5.57
N GLU A 248 20.96 -8.28 4.96
CA GLU A 248 21.33 -6.87 5.20
C GLU A 248 20.32 -5.93 4.55
N ASN A 249 19.94 -6.30 3.30
CA ASN A 249 19.02 -5.39 2.58
C ASN A 249 17.73 -6.12 2.23
N PHE A 250 16.65 -5.30 2.13
CA PHE A 250 15.35 -5.91 1.83
C PHE A 250 15.30 -6.42 0.40
N THR A 251 16.29 -6.07 -0.43
CA THR A 251 16.30 -6.52 -1.83
C THR A 251 17.19 -7.74 -2.01
N ASP A 252 17.86 -8.11 -0.93
CA ASP A 252 18.71 -9.29 -1.04
C ASP A 252 17.88 -10.55 -1.27
N LYS A 253 18.49 -11.52 -1.89
CA LYS A 253 17.81 -12.80 -2.12
C LYS A 253 17.60 -13.55 -0.80
N GLY A 254 16.39 -14.11 -0.66
CA GLY A 254 16.06 -14.86 0.54
C GLY A 254 14.56 -15.12 0.66
N ILE A 255 14.22 -15.78 1.79
CA ILE A 255 12.79 -16.07 2.02
C ILE A 255 12.22 -15.10 3.05
N PRO A 256 11.00 -14.72 2.81
CA PRO A 256 10.40 -13.79 3.78
C PRO A 256 10.31 -14.38 5.18
N ALA A 257 10.45 -13.51 6.20
CA ALA A 257 10.45 -13.93 7.61
C ALA A 257 9.12 -14.58 8.00
N TRP A 258 8.04 -14.12 7.40
CA TRP A 258 6.73 -14.61 7.82
C TRP A 258 6.52 -16.06 7.38
N LEU A 259 7.39 -16.59 6.47
CA LEU A 259 7.28 -18.02 6.12
C LEU A 259 7.43 -18.92 7.34
N LYS A 260 7.90 -18.43 8.33
CA LYS A 260 8.08 -19.25 9.54
C LYS A 260 6.93 -19.03 10.52
N TRP A 261 6.00 -18.12 10.11
CA TRP A 261 4.82 -17.95 10.98
C TRP A 261 3.90 -19.15 10.85
N LYS A 262 3.02 -19.33 11.88
CA LYS A 262 2.10 -20.47 11.85
C LYS A 262 0.86 -20.16 11.01
N GLU A 263 0.56 -21.12 10.14
CA GLU A 263 -0.70 -21.00 9.40
C GLU A 263 -1.91 -21.31 10.28
N ALA A 264 -3.03 -20.70 9.95
CA ALA A 264 -4.25 -20.85 10.76
C ALA A 264 -4.65 -22.32 10.87
N PHE A 265 -4.51 -23.09 9.81
CA PHE A 265 -4.99 -24.48 9.87
C PHE A 265 -4.10 -25.33 10.77
N GLN A 266 -2.82 -24.85 10.96
CA GLN A 266 -1.94 -25.57 11.90
C GLN A 266 -2.36 -25.33 13.35
N VAL A 267 -2.94 -24.19 13.51
CA VAL A 267 -3.31 -23.82 14.89
C VAL A 267 -4.71 -24.36 15.21
N PHE A 268 -5.63 -24.16 14.24
CA PHE A 268 -7.01 -24.62 14.43
C PHE A 268 -7.22 -25.92 13.64
N ARG A 269 -6.83 -26.98 14.25
CA ARG A 269 -6.76 -28.28 13.57
C ARG A 269 -8.16 -28.88 13.39
N ALA A 270 -8.24 -29.66 12.33
CA ALA A 270 -9.54 -30.31 12.04
C ALA A 270 -9.92 -31.30 13.14
N ASP A 271 -8.91 -31.86 13.81
CA ASP A 271 -9.22 -32.81 14.89
C ASP A 271 -9.29 -32.12 16.24
N GLY A 272 -9.08 -30.81 16.29
CA GLY A 272 -9.31 -30.00 17.50
C GLY A 272 -8.25 -30.22 18.55
N LYS A 273 -7.16 -30.94 18.18
CA LYS A 273 -6.09 -31.19 19.16
C LYS A 273 -5.14 -30.01 19.28
N LYS A 274 -4.35 -30.13 20.31
CA LYS A 274 -3.35 -29.07 20.56
C LYS A 274 -2.37 -28.97 19.38
N PRO A 275 -2.25 -27.68 18.89
CA PRO A 275 -1.30 -27.51 17.78
C PRO A 275 0.14 -27.77 18.19
N ALA A 276 0.97 -28.07 17.17
CA ALA A 276 2.40 -28.28 17.45
C ALA A 276 3.07 -26.98 17.90
N PRO A 277 4.15 -27.17 18.63
CA PRO A 277 4.87 -25.97 19.09
C PRO A 277 5.33 -25.08 17.94
N TRP A 278 5.57 -23.70 18.09
CA TRP A 278 5.87 -22.65 17.11
C TRP A 278 6.99 -23.08 16.16
N LYS A 279 8.02 -23.65 16.48
CA LYS A 279 9.18 -23.94 15.62
C LYS A 279 9.19 -25.41 15.21
N SER A 280 8.02 -25.94 15.28
CA SER A 280 7.97 -27.36 14.88
C SER A 280 7.59 -27.50 13.41
N THR A 281 8.15 -28.68 12.80
CA THR A 281 7.69 -28.96 11.43
C THR A 281 6.18 -29.14 11.38
N ARG A 282 5.70 -28.97 10.17
CA ARG A 282 4.25 -29.19 10.02
C ARG A 282 3.86 -30.61 10.41
N THR A 283 3.30 -30.78 11.55
CA THR A 283 2.88 -32.15 11.91
C THR A 283 1.35 -32.20 12.00
N GLY A 284 0.78 -33.23 11.18
CA GLY A 284 -0.59 -33.63 11.52
C GLY A 284 -1.58 -32.49 11.46
N SER A 285 -2.13 -32.13 10.18
CA SER A 285 -3.08 -31.04 9.90
C SER A 285 -4.51 -31.48 10.19
N GLY A 286 -4.63 -32.76 10.52
CA GLY A 286 -6.01 -33.23 10.63
C GLY A 286 -6.78 -33.15 9.31
N LEU A 287 -5.97 -32.74 8.22
CA LEU A 287 -6.59 -32.57 6.91
C LEU A 287 -6.30 -33.78 6.02
N GLY A 288 -5.67 -34.82 6.61
CA GLY A 288 -5.36 -36.01 5.84
C GLY A 288 -4.35 -35.76 4.73
N LEU A 289 -3.51 -34.70 4.85
CA LEU A 289 -2.50 -34.40 3.82
C LEU A 289 -1.33 -35.36 3.93
N LYS A 290 -0.85 -35.78 2.67
CA LYS A 290 0.30 -36.69 2.67
C LYS A 290 1.50 -36.09 3.42
N GLU A 291 2.26 -36.95 4.15
CA GLU A 291 3.44 -36.51 4.93
C GLU A 291 4.44 -35.76 4.05
N SER A 292 4.53 -36.12 2.78
CA SER A 292 5.49 -35.47 1.87
C SER A 292 5.13 -34.00 1.63
N VAL A 293 3.84 -33.67 1.65
CA VAL A 293 3.37 -32.27 1.49
C VAL A 293 3.61 -31.49 2.77
N LEU A 294 3.48 -32.16 3.88
CA LEU A 294 3.66 -31.50 5.20
C LEU A 294 5.13 -31.32 5.52
N ASP A 295 6.03 -32.17 4.89
CA ASP A 295 7.47 -32.13 5.19
C ASP A 295 8.18 -31.15 4.25
N ASP A 296 7.50 -30.62 3.24
CA ASP A 296 8.17 -29.68 2.31
C ASP A 296 8.18 -28.27 2.88
N SER A 297 9.22 -28.01 3.68
CA SER A 297 9.35 -26.72 4.41
C SER A 297 9.56 -25.56 3.45
N GLY A 298 9.79 -25.94 2.10
CA GLY A 298 10.06 -24.92 1.07
C GLY A 298 8.80 -24.49 0.32
N SER A 299 7.65 -25.31 0.57
CA SER A 299 6.44 -25.00 -0.20
C SER A 299 5.25 -24.77 0.74
N ARG A 300 4.33 -23.80 0.31
CA ARG A 300 3.12 -23.37 1.06
C ARG A 300 1.96 -24.33 0.80
N ILE A 301 1.30 -24.57 1.92
CA ILE A 301 0.02 -25.24 1.66
C ILE A 301 -1.10 -24.21 1.66
N ILE A 302 -1.57 -23.99 0.46
CA ILE A 302 -2.61 -22.97 0.28
C ILE A 302 -3.96 -23.65 0.05
N LEU A 303 -4.81 -23.40 0.96
CA LEU A 303 -6.10 -24.11 0.94
C LEU A 303 -7.12 -23.35 0.08
N ASN A 304 -7.70 -24.03 -1.02
CA ASN A 304 -8.72 -23.55 -1.95
C ASN A 304 -10.12 -23.77 -1.39
N SER A 305 -10.99 -22.63 -0.99
CA SER A 305 -12.24 -22.35 -0.26
C SER A 305 -13.47 -22.89 -1.02
N ILE A 306 -14.33 -23.91 -0.47
CA ILE A 306 -15.79 -24.00 -0.54
C ILE A 306 -16.39 -23.28 0.66
N THR A 307 -17.37 -22.34 0.47
CA THR A 307 -18.29 -21.62 1.38
C THR A 307 -19.12 -22.61 2.19
N PRO A 308 -19.31 -22.39 3.63
CA PRO A 308 -20.03 -23.12 4.70
C PRO A 308 -21.45 -23.54 4.27
N THR A 309 -21.77 -23.97 3.04
CA THR A 309 -23.15 -24.46 2.99
C THR A 309 -23.17 -25.93 2.58
N HIS A 310 -22.02 -26.84 2.83
CA HIS A 310 -22.27 -28.27 2.58
C HIS A 310 -22.22 -29.07 3.89
N THR A 311 -23.28 -29.50 4.44
CA THR A 311 -23.43 -30.49 5.52
C THR A 311 -22.87 -31.85 5.08
N GLY A 312 -21.52 -31.88 4.88
CA GLY A 312 -21.02 -33.26 4.97
C GLY A 312 -19.71 -33.43 4.22
N ASN A 313 -18.55 -32.73 4.56
CA ASN A 313 -17.21 -33.20 4.16
C ASN A 313 -16.14 -32.19 4.57
N LEU A 314 -15.23 -32.57 5.56
CA LEU A 314 -13.87 -32.14 5.95
C LEU A 314 -13.62 -30.68 5.54
N ASN A 315 -14.17 -29.83 6.36
CA ASN A 315 -13.99 -28.37 6.22
C ASN A 315 -12.62 -27.92 6.73
N ILE A 316 -11.54 -28.46 6.11
CA ILE A 316 -10.15 -28.12 6.49
C ILE A 316 -9.71 -26.86 5.75
N ALA A 317 -10.78 -26.09 5.17
CA ALA A 317 -10.42 -24.78 4.58
C ALA A 317 -11.57 -23.81 4.72
N ASP A 318 -12.15 -23.70 5.91
CA ASP A 318 -13.07 -22.59 6.19
C ASP A 318 -12.29 -21.35 6.65
N GLU A 319 -11.26 -20.85 5.92
CA GLU A 319 -10.96 -19.40 5.88
C GLU A 319 -12.20 -18.60 5.52
N THR A 320 -13.46 -19.16 5.59
CA THR A 320 -14.90 -19.10 5.32
C THR A 320 -15.39 -17.67 5.28
N ASP A 321 -14.51 -16.61 4.78
CA ASP A 321 -15.15 -15.42 4.22
C ASP A 321 -14.23 -14.75 3.20
N GLN A 322 -13.32 -15.47 2.57
CA GLN A 322 -12.16 -15.25 1.68
C GLN A 322 -12.56 -14.36 0.50
N ALA A 323 -13.76 -13.40 0.86
CA ALA A 323 -14.46 -12.23 0.32
C ALA A 323 -15.82 -12.07 0.95
N PHE A 324 -15.91 -12.68 2.24
CA PHE A 324 -17.14 -12.51 3.02
C PHE A 324 -18.35 -12.95 2.20
N SER A 325 -17.97 -13.57 0.64
CA SER A 325 -18.92 -14.08 -0.36
C SER A 325 -18.17 -14.80 -1.48
N GLY A 326 -18.67 -15.95 -1.96
CA GLY A 326 -18.36 -16.90 -3.02
C GLY A 326 -16.93 -16.80 -3.54
N GLN A 327 -16.35 -17.66 -4.30
CA GLN A 327 -15.01 -17.74 -4.92
C GLN A 327 -14.76 -16.53 -5.83
N LEU A 328 -13.47 -15.95 -5.69
CA LEU A 328 -13.01 -14.90 -6.62
C LEU A 328 -12.22 -15.52 -7.77
N PHE A 329 -12.63 -15.16 -9.00
CA PHE A 329 -11.97 -15.72 -10.18
C PHE A 329 -11.17 -14.66 -10.92
N ASP A 330 -9.90 -15.08 -11.30
CA ASP A 330 -9.14 -14.13 -12.13
C ASP A 330 -9.55 -14.25 -13.60
N GLN A 331 -8.96 -13.35 -14.44
CA GLN A 331 -9.47 -13.25 -15.81
C GLN A 331 -8.99 -14.42 -16.67
N ASN A 332 -8.18 -15.37 -16.02
CA ASN A 332 -7.88 -16.67 -16.65
C ASN A 332 -8.86 -17.75 -16.22
N GLY A 333 -9.79 -17.41 -15.32
CA GLY A 333 -10.79 -18.37 -14.84
C GLY A 333 -10.31 -19.17 -13.65
N ASN A 334 -9.09 -18.89 -13.14
CA ASN A 334 -8.60 -19.56 -11.94
C ASN A 334 -9.12 -18.90 -10.67
N VAL A 335 -9.26 -19.80 -9.69
CA VAL A 335 -9.73 -19.30 -8.39
C VAL A 335 -8.56 -18.65 -7.64
N VAL A 336 -8.82 -17.44 -7.17
CA VAL A 336 -7.84 -16.79 -6.27
C VAL A 336 -7.82 -17.54 -4.94
N VAL A 337 -6.53 -17.77 -4.42
CA VAL A 337 -6.42 -18.57 -3.18
C VAL A 337 -5.85 -17.71 -2.05
N TYR A 338 -6.08 -18.18 -0.79
CA TYR A 338 -5.75 -17.30 0.35
C TYR A 338 -4.97 -18.10 1.39
N GLU A 339 -4.30 -17.27 2.14
CA GLU A 339 -3.56 -17.82 3.28
C GLU A 339 -3.54 -16.82 4.44
N VAL A 340 -3.74 -17.45 5.68
CA VAL A 340 -3.68 -16.60 6.88
C VAL A 340 -2.58 -17.13 7.81
N LEU A 341 -1.79 -16.22 8.26
CA LEU A 341 -0.70 -16.58 9.16
C LEU A 341 -0.70 -15.68 10.40
N ILE A 342 -0.20 -16.34 11.50
CA ILE A 342 -0.18 -15.55 12.74
C ILE A 342 1.24 -15.60 13.32
N ASN A 343 1.57 -14.47 13.97
CA ASN A 343 2.93 -14.46 14.56
C ASN A 343 2.94 -15.18 15.90
N LYS A 344 4.10 -15.30 16.47
CA LYS A 344 4.31 -16.08 17.70
C LYS A 344 3.46 -15.54 18.85
N GLU A 345 3.35 -14.22 18.98
CA GLU A 345 2.58 -13.63 20.09
C GLU A 345 1.12 -14.07 20.05
N GLU A 346 0.51 -14.00 18.90
CA GLU A 346 -0.89 -14.46 18.77
C GLU A 346 -0.98 -15.97 19.00
N PHE A 347 -0.08 -16.74 18.43
CA PHE A 347 -0.06 -18.21 18.61
C PHE A 347 0.03 -18.59 20.09
N ASP A 348 0.99 -18.05 20.77
CA ASP A 348 1.19 -18.38 22.19
C ASP A 348 -0.06 -18.08 23.01
N TYR A 349 -0.64 -16.95 22.72
CA TYR A 349 -1.87 -16.59 23.47
C TYR A 349 -2.97 -17.63 23.24
N ILE A 350 -3.13 -18.00 21.98
CA ILE A 350 -4.18 -18.97 21.65
C ILE A 350 -3.91 -20.30 22.37
N VAL A 351 -2.74 -20.80 22.30
CA VAL A 351 -2.38 -22.10 22.87
C VAL A 351 -2.42 -22.05 24.39
N ASP A 352 -1.86 -21.01 24.97
CA ASP A 352 -1.77 -20.90 26.44
C ASP A 352 -3.15 -20.83 27.07
N ASN A 353 -4.11 -20.33 26.24
CA ASN A 353 -5.45 -20.18 26.81
C ASN A 353 -6.40 -21.24 26.24
N ASN A 354 -5.89 -22.18 25.50
CA ASN A 354 -6.66 -23.28 24.92
C ASN A 354 -7.79 -22.79 24.02
N LEU A 355 -7.48 -21.74 23.28
CA LEU A 355 -8.53 -21.13 22.44
C LEU A 355 -8.53 -21.79 21.06
N TYR A 356 -7.74 -22.78 20.76
CA TYR A 356 -7.59 -23.40 19.44
C TYR A 356 -8.67 -24.44 19.20
N ASN A 357 -9.51 -24.86 20.25
CA ASN A 357 -10.65 -25.76 20.04
C ASN A 357 -11.87 -25.31 20.85
N ILE A 358 -13.04 -25.87 20.53
CA ILE A 358 -14.33 -25.43 21.09
C ILE A 358 -14.37 -25.73 22.59
N ASN A 359 -13.81 -26.91 22.99
CA ASN A 359 -13.74 -27.24 24.43
C ASN A 359 -13.05 -26.14 25.22
N GLY A 360 -11.93 -25.79 24.80
CA GLY A 360 -11.14 -24.75 25.50
C GLY A 360 -11.84 -23.40 25.52
N GLN A 361 -12.44 -23.06 24.44
CA GLN A 361 -13.12 -21.75 24.40
C GLN A 361 -14.29 -21.71 25.39
N LEU A 362 -15.05 -22.81 25.48
CA LEU A 362 -16.18 -22.84 26.43
C LEU A 362 -15.69 -22.72 27.86
N LYS A 363 -14.53 -23.38 28.10
CA LYS A 363 -13.94 -23.27 29.44
C LYS A 363 -13.42 -21.86 29.70
N PHE A 364 -12.77 -21.34 28.78
CA PHE A 364 -12.22 -19.98 28.89
C PHE A 364 -13.32 -18.96 29.13
N SER A 365 -14.45 -19.20 28.54
CA SER A 365 -15.53 -18.20 28.56
C SER A 365 -16.28 -18.24 29.88
N LYS A 366 -15.98 -19.16 30.77
CA LYS A 366 -16.61 -19.19 32.11
C LYS A 366 -16.07 -18.09 33.01
N THR A 367 -14.82 -17.74 32.78
CA THR A 367 -14.21 -16.73 33.68
C THR A 367 -13.80 -15.50 32.89
N ASN A 368 -13.94 -15.58 31.59
CA ASN A 368 -13.50 -14.44 30.77
C ASN A 368 -14.59 -14.07 29.77
N THR A 369 -14.69 -12.81 29.55
CA THR A 369 -15.74 -12.33 28.63
C THR A 369 -15.13 -12.01 27.26
N GLU A 370 -13.75 -11.97 27.20
CA GLU A 370 -13.08 -11.63 25.94
C GLU A 370 -11.71 -12.28 25.87
N ALA A 371 -11.32 -12.69 24.58
CA ALA A 371 -9.95 -13.13 24.32
C ALA A 371 -9.03 -11.92 24.04
N ASN A 372 -8.53 -11.31 25.11
CA ASN A 372 -7.72 -10.08 25.01
C ASN A 372 -6.31 -10.39 24.49
N PHE A 373 -6.15 -10.43 23.17
CA PHE A 373 -4.83 -10.72 22.60
C PHE A 373 -3.79 -9.69 23.03
N PRO A 374 -2.51 -10.13 23.12
CA PRO A 374 -1.47 -9.25 23.65
C PRO A 374 -1.20 -8.05 22.73
N ALA A 375 -1.28 -6.88 23.40
CA ALA A 375 -0.82 -5.68 22.70
C ALA A 375 0.71 -5.56 22.77
N GLY A 376 1.28 -4.99 21.73
CA GLY A 376 2.72 -4.70 21.78
C GLY A 376 3.08 -3.64 22.80
N ASN A 377 4.40 -3.53 23.02
CA ASN A 377 4.95 -2.48 23.90
C ASN A 377 5.95 -1.59 23.15
N TYR A 378 5.50 -0.29 23.03
CA TYR A 378 6.30 0.62 22.18
C TYR A 378 7.65 0.90 22.80
N GLU A 379 7.81 1.02 24.16
CA GLU A 379 9.06 1.38 24.84
C GLU A 379 10.07 0.22 24.78
N SER A 380 9.52 -0.97 24.95
CA SER A 380 10.43 -2.12 24.99
C SER A 380 10.57 -2.75 23.61
N GLN A 381 9.83 -2.14 22.63
CA GLN A 381 9.85 -2.60 21.24
C GLN A 381 9.40 -4.06 21.13
N GLU A 382 8.44 -4.44 21.96
CA GLU A 382 7.83 -5.77 21.88
C GLU A 382 6.59 -5.76 21.00
N LEU A 383 6.53 -6.68 20.10
CA LEU A 383 5.42 -6.76 19.14
C LEU A 383 4.19 -7.39 19.78
N GLY A 384 3.07 -6.98 19.42
CA GLY A 384 1.83 -7.64 19.80
C GLY A 384 1.35 -8.67 18.78
N ALA A 385 0.13 -9.12 19.10
CA ALA A 385 -0.46 -10.06 18.14
C ALA A 385 -0.56 -9.46 16.74
N THR A 386 -0.08 -10.29 15.74
CA THR A 386 -0.12 -9.86 14.34
C THR A 386 -0.63 -11.01 13.46
N GLU A 387 -1.51 -10.58 12.59
CA GLU A 387 -2.09 -11.53 11.65
C GLU A 387 -1.97 -11.01 10.22
N ILE A 388 -1.54 -11.97 9.29
CA ILE A 388 -1.49 -11.54 7.89
C ILE A 388 -2.38 -12.47 7.06
N LYS A 389 -2.96 -11.84 6.15
CA LYS A 389 -3.77 -12.56 5.17
C LYS A 389 -3.35 -12.20 3.74
N LEU A 390 -3.22 -13.30 3.00
CA LEU A 390 -2.65 -13.09 1.66
C LEU A 390 -3.60 -13.67 0.61
N ALA A 391 -3.68 -12.93 -0.54
CA ALA A 391 -4.39 -13.42 -1.72
C ALA A 391 -3.42 -13.69 -2.86
N TRP A 392 -3.70 -14.92 -3.44
CA TRP A 392 -2.73 -15.33 -4.47
C TRP A 392 -3.48 -15.67 -5.76
N LYS A 393 -2.84 -15.26 -6.84
CA LYS A 393 -3.32 -15.78 -8.13
C LYS A 393 -2.40 -16.90 -8.62
N ILE A 394 -3.05 -17.85 -9.36
CA ILE A 394 -2.22 -18.86 -10.03
C ILE A 394 -1.61 -18.27 -11.30
N LEU A 395 -0.25 -18.31 -11.32
CA LEU A 395 0.46 -17.66 -12.44
C LEU A 395 0.49 -18.61 -13.64
N GLU A 396 0.02 -18.07 -14.80
CA GLU A 396 0.05 -18.81 -16.06
C GLU A 396 1.16 -18.29 -16.98
N ASP A 397 1.38 -18.99 -18.08
CA ASP A 397 2.47 -18.60 -19.01
C ASP A 397 2.19 -17.24 -19.64
N THR A 398 0.96 -16.90 -19.61
CA THR A 398 0.58 -15.62 -20.22
C THR A 398 0.84 -14.45 -19.28
N ASP A 399 1.20 -14.76 -18.09
CA ASP A 399 1.38 -13.68 -17.11
C ASP A 399 2.80 -13.12 -17.16
N HIS A 400 2.92 -11.81 -16.75
CA HIS A 400 4.24 -11.21 -16.52
C HIS A 400 4.72 -11.50 -15.09
N LYS A 401 5.37 -12.64 -14.96
CA LYS A 401 5.65 -13.21 -13.64
C LYS A 401 6.64 -12.35 -12.86
N GLU A 402 7.50 -11.61 -13.53
CA GLU A 402 8.53 -10.77 -12.89
C GLU A 402 7.91 -9.63 -12.10
N ARG A 403 6.67 -9.42 -12.20
CA ARG A 403 6.03 -8.26 -11.53
C ARG A 403 5.45 -8.68 -10.18
N TYR A 404 5.45 -9.98 -9.97
CA TYR A 404 4.78 -10.47 -8.75
C TYR A 404 5.82 -10.96 -7.74
N PHE A 405 5.45 -10.63 -6.50
CA PHE A 405 6.10 -11.50 -5.51
C PHE A 405 5.64 -12.94 -5.67
N LYS A 406 6.60 -13.82 -5.94
CA LYS A 406 6.24 -15.18 -6.36
C LYS A 406 6.62 -16.20 -5.30
N ASP A 407 5.79 -17.20 -5.34
CA ASP A 407 6.07 -18.37 -4.49
C ASP A 407 5.41 -19.62 -5.08
N GLU A 408 5.85 -20.77 -4.53
CA GLU A 408 5.15 -22.02 -4.88
C GLU A 408 4.26 -22.51 -3.72
N GLY A 409 3.02 -22.92 -4.14
CA GLY A 409 2.13 -23.42 -3.09
C GLY A 409 1.32 -24.63 -3.55
N TYR A 410 1.01 -25.52 -2.58
CA TYR A 410 0.09 -26.64 -2.86
C TYR A 410 -1.37 -26.20 -2.73
N ILE A 411 -2.04 -26.36 -3.87
CA ILE A 411 -3.47 -26.02 -3.88
C ILE A 411 -4.27 -27.32 -3.71
N ILE A 412 -5.15 -27.28 -2.74
CA ILE A 412 -5.93 -28.49 -2.43
C ILE A 412 -7.26 -28.44 -3.18
N ASN A 413 -7.39 -29.59 -3.99
CA ASN A 413 -8.72 -29.74 -4.57
C ASN A 413 -9.74 -30.22 -3.54
N GLU A 414 -10.64 -29.52 -3.42
CA GLU A 414 -11.57 -29.74 -2.29
C GLU A 414 -12.50 -30.92 -2.56
N LYS A 415 -12.77 -31.28 -3.85
CA LYS A 415 -13.64 -32.42 -4.19
C LYS A 415 -12.90 -33.74 -4.08
N THR A 416 -11.69 -33.56 -4.40
CA THR A 416 -10.97 -34.84 -4.49
C THR A 416 -9.98 -34.97 -3.33
N GLY A 417 -9.67 -33.75 -2.68
CA GLY A 417 -8.67 -33.81 -1.60
C GLY A 417 -7.24 -33.95 -2.12
N LYS A 418 -7.12 -33.86 -3.46
CA LYS A 418 -5.78 -33.95 -4.07
C LYS A 418 -5.09 -32.59 -4.07
N THR A 419 -3.80 -32.65 -3.91
CA THR A 419 -3.01 -31.40 -3.89
C THR A 419 -2.24 -31.26 -5.21
N LYS A 420 -2.22 -29.98 -5.61
CA LYS A 420 -1.43 -29.64 -6.80
C LYS A 420 -0.49 -28.47 -6.51
N LYS A 421 0.75 -28.75 -6.86
CA LYS A 421 1.72 -27.66 -6.68
C LYS A 421 1.61 -26.65 -7.82
N GLU A 422 1.53 -25.31 -7.43
CA GLU A 422 1.33 -24.25 -8.43
C GLU A 422 2.23 -23.06 -8.14
N ASN A 423 2.63 -22.39 -9.26
CA ASN A 423 3.26 -21.07 -9.10
C ASN A 423 2.22 -19.99 -8.82
N ILE A 424 2.51 -19.26 -7.84
CA ILE A 424 1.47 -18.28 -7.44
C ILE A 424 2.13 -16.91 -7.29
N GLY A 425 1.27 -15.86 -7.57
CA GLY A 425 1.68 -14.46 -7.42
C GLY A 425 0.79 -13.70 -6.46
N LEU A 426 1.45 -12.94 -5.61
CA LEU A 426 0.69 -12.18 -4.59
C LEU A 426 -0.10 -11.05 -5.23
N ILE A 427 -1.39 -10.99 -4.91
CA ILE A 427 -2.19 -9.94 -5.55
C ILE A 427 -2.97 -9.17 -4.49
N GLY A 428 -2.87 -9.57 -3.20
CA GLY A 428 -3.47 -8.89 -2.04
C GLY A 428 -2.75 -9.22 -0.75
N PHE A 429 -2.73 -8.16 0.20
CA PHE A 429 -1.97 -8.37 1.45
C PHE A 429 -2.62 -7.56 2.58
N HIS A 430 -3.01 -8.30 3.65
CA HIS A 430 -3.59 -7.65 4.83
C HIS A 430 -2.67 -7.87 6.04
N ILE A 431 -2.56 -6.75 6.77
CA ILE A 431 -1.85 -6.84 8.05
C ILE A 431 -2.76 -6.31 9.16
N SER A 432 -2.98 -7.20 10.14
CA SER A 432 -3.65 -6.76 11.38
C SER A 432 -2.74 -6.92 12.59
N GLN A 433 -2.57 -5.75 13.16
CA GLN A 433 -1.62 -5.78 14.29
C GLN A 433 -2.23 -5.10 15.51
N LYS A 434 -2.16 -5.87 16.62
CA LYS A 434 -2.57 -5.22 17.88
C LYS A 434 -1.44 -4.40 18.48
N THR A 435 -1.62 -3.06 18.36
CA THR A 435 -0.57 -2.15 18.84
C THR A 435 -0.93 -1.61 20.22
N PRO A 436 0.03 -0.96 20.89
CA PRO A 436 -0.26 -0.41 22.22
C PRO A 436 -1.39 0.62 22.18
N SER A 437 -1.46 1.37 21.12
CA SER A 437 -2.47 2.45 21.06
C SER A 437 -3.68 2.02 20.23
N GLY A 438 -3.68 0.81 19.71
CA GLY A 438 -4.75 0.35 18.83
C GLY A 438 -5.49 -0.84 19.42
N LYS A 439 -6.43 -0.57 20.43
CA LYS A 439 -7.21 -1.68 21.04
C LYS A 439 -8.03 -2.42 19.97
N GLN A 440 -8.38 -1.65 18.95
CA GLN A 440 -9.15 -2.25 17.86
C GLN A 440 -8.22 -2.73 16.73
N TRP A 441 -6.93 -2.91 17.01
CA TRP A 441 -5.88 -3.31 16.06
C TRP A 441 -5.67 -2.27 14.98
N VAL A 442 -4.54 -2.23 14.41
CA VAL A 442 -4.22 -1.40 13.23
C VAL A 442 -4.26 -2.30 11.98
N TRP A 443 -5.00 -1.83 10.93
CA TRP A 443 -5.26 -2.64 9.74
C TRP A 443 -4.66 -1.98 8.51
N SER A 444 -3.74 -2.72 7.90
CA SER A 444 -3.10 -2.26 6.67
C SER A 444 -3.44 -3.20 5.51
N THR A 445 -3.89 -2.53 4.39
CA THR A 445 -4.24 -3.40 3.26
C THR A 445 -3.55 -2.92 1.98
N PHE A 446 -3.02 -3.94 1.22
CA PHE A 446 -2.26 -3.66 0.00
C PHE A 446 -2.83 -4.48 -1.16
N GLU A 447 -2.62 -3.89 -2.35
CA GLU A 447 -3.03 -4.62 -3.55
C GLU A 447 -1.96 -4.51 -4.64
N HIS A 448 -2.04 -5.58 -5.48
CA HIS A 448 -1.23 -5.46 -6.69
C HIS A 448 -1.84 -4.47 -7.69
N ILE A 449 -1.02 -3.65 -8.42
CA ILE A 449 -1.52 -2.57 -9.30
C ILE A 449 -2.16 -3.17 -10.55
N ASP A 450 -1.93 -4.46 -10.78
CA ASP A 450 -2.49 -5.07 -12.00
C ASP A 450 -3.85 -5.72 -11.70
N ASN A 451 -4.37 -5.52 -10.51
CA ASN A 451 -5.67 -6.12 -10.19
C ASN A 451 -6.80 -5.45 -10.97
N LEU A 452 -6.81 -4.07 -10.98
CA LEU A 452 -7.98 -3.40 -11.59
C LEU A 452 -7.54 -2.56 -12.78
N ASP A 453 -6.28 -2.03 -12.69
CA ASP A 453 -5.84 -1.07 -13.71
C ASP A 453 -5.16 -1.80 -14.87
N GLN A 454 -5.44 -1.16 -16.06
CA GLN A 454 -4.65 -1.58 -17.23
C GLN A 454 -3.29 -0.88 -17.24
N ASN A 455 -2.25 -1.73 -17.17
CA ASN A 455 -0.88 -1.18 -17.18
C ASN A 455 -0.17 -1.51 -18.49
N VAL A 456 0.98 -0.70 -18.75
CA VAL A 456 1.69 -0.92 -20.03
C VAL A 456 3.18 -1.04 -19.75
N ILE A 457 3.74 -1.96 -20.49
CA ILE A 457 5.21 -2.03 -20.54
C ILE A 457 5.70 -1.40 -21.84
N GLU A 458 6.63 -0.38 -21.61
CA GLU A 458 7.22 0.24 -22.80
C GLU A 458 8.70 -0.12 -22.91
N LEU A 459 9.01 -1.03 -23.80
CA LEU A 459 10.41 -1.39 -24.05
C LEU A 459 10.72 -1.27 -25.55
N ASP A 460 11.82 -0.44 -25.90
CA ASP A 460 12.30 -0.32 -27.29
C ASP A 460 11.19 0.15 -28.21
N ASN A 461 10.32 1.15 -27.70
CA ASN A 461 9.24 1.77 -28.49
C ASN A 461 8.12 0.78 -28.79
N GLU A 462 8.21 -0.39 -28.12
CA GLU A 462 7.07 -1.33 -28.16
C GLU A 462 6.27 -1.27 -26.86
N LYS A 463 4.94 -1.10 -27.16
CA LYS A 463 4.01 -1.02 -26.02
C LYS A 463 3.25 -2.34 -25.86
N THR A 464 3.48 -2.92 -24.66
CA THR A 464 2.69 -4.12 -24.34
C THR A 464 1.70 -3.82 -23.23
N VAL A 465 0.38 -4.09 -23.58
CA VAL A 465 -0.67 -3.85 -22.59
C VAL A 465 -0.75 -5.05 -21.63
N ILE A 466 -0.85 -4.70 -20.36
CA ILE A 466 -1.05 -5.75 -19.36
C ILE A 466 -2.52 -5.75 -18.92
N PRO A 467 -3.17 -6.87 -19.25
CA PRO A 467 -4.57 -6.91 -18.84
C PRO A 467 -4.73 -7.06 -17.33
N PRO A 468 -5.78 -6.37 -16.77
CA PRO A 468 -6.02 -6.52 -15.33
C PRO A 468 -6.36 -7.96 -14.94
N THR A 469 -6.04 -8.22 -13.63
CA THR A 469 -6.17 -9.58 -13.10
C THR A 469 -7.64 -9.90 -12.78
N LEU A 470 -8.42 -8.83 -12.40
CA LEU A 470 -9.71 -9.18 -11.79
C LEU A 470 -10.84 -8.45 -12.52
N THR A 471 -10.50 -7.83 -13.58
CA THR A 471 -11.56 -7.15 -14.34
C THR A 471 -11.21 -7.14 -15.82
N ASN A 472 -12.30 -7.18 -16.61
CA ASN A 472 -12.15 -7.07 -18.05
C ASN A 472 -12.62 -5.70 -18.57
N PRO A 473 -11.62 -4.88 -18.97
CA PRO A 473 -11.99 -3.53 -19.40
C PRO A 473 -12.81 -3.53 -20.69
N ASP A 474 -12.80 -4.60 -21.41
CA ASP A 474 -13.55 -4.66 -22.67
C ASP A 474 -15.00 -5.11 -22.45
N CYS A 475 -15.29 -5.34 -21.23
CA CYS A 475 -16.68 -5.71 -20.91
C CYS A 475 -17.31 -4.66 -20.00
N GLU A 476 -17.75 -3.59 -20.60
CA GLU A 476 -18.24 -2.42 -19.84
C GLU A 476 -19.60 -2.69 -19.22
N ILE A 477 -20.33 -3.69 -19.76
CA ILE A 477 -21.72 -3.85 -19.28
C ILE A 477 -21.81 -5.08 -18.38
N CYS A 478 -20.59 -5.73 -18.10
CA CYS A 478 -20.63 -6.87 -17.19
C CYS A 478 -20.93 -6.42 -15.76
N PRO A 479 -21.79 -7.21 -15.12
CA PRO A 479 -22.08 -6.84 -13.74
C PRO A 479 -20.85 -6.92 -12.83
N VAL A 480 -20.71 -5.92 -12.02
CA VAL A 480 -19.50 -5.86 -11.19
C VAL A 480 -19.82 -6.36 -9.78
N ASN A 481 -18.83 -7.03 -9.20
CA ASN A 481 -18.85 -7.46 -7.81
C ASN A 481 -20.02 -8.40 -7.54
N VAL A 482 -20.37 -9.25 -8.49
CA VAL A 482 -21.44 -10.22 -8.32
C VAL A 482 -20.85 -11.55 -7.83
N ASP A 483 -21.47 -11.93 -6.72
CA ASP A 483 -21.07 -13.24 -6.16
C ASP A 483 -21.89 -14.36 -6.82
N VAL A 484 -21.24 -15.21 -7.51
CA VAL A 484 -22.03 -16.20 -8.29
C VAL A 484 -21.89 -17.57 -7.64
N ASN A 485 -21.22 -17.70 -6.45
CA ASN A 485 -21.03 -19.05 -5.92
C ASN A 485 -21.18 -19.08 -4.41
N ASN A 486 -22.01 -18.06 -3.73
CA ASN A 486 -22.16 -18.09 -2.26
C ASN A 486 -23.37 -18.92 -1.86
N GLY A 487 -23.18 -19.96 -0.87
CA GLY A 487 -24.30 -20.44 -0.06
C GLY A 487 -25.23 -21.36 -0.86
N LYS A 488 -24.85 -22.54 -1.42
CA LYS A 488 -25.58 -23.63 -2.08
C LYS A 488 -25.99 -23.24 -3.49
N ASN A 489 -25.64 -21.89 -3.90
CA ASN A 489 -26.09 -21.44 -5.22
C ASN A 489 -25.25 -22.09 -6.33
N THR A 490 -25.94 -22.81 -7.22
CA THR A 490 -25.28 -23.29 -8.45
C THR A 490 -25.44 -22.28 -9.59
N TYR A 491 -24.39 -22.09 -10.36
CA TYR A 491 -24.49 -21.20 -11.54
C TYR A 491 -24.52 -22.02 -12.83
N GLU A 492 -25.43 -21.58 -13.63
CA GLU A 492 -25.55 -22.25 -14.93
C GLU A 492 -25.43 -21.25 -16.07
N TYR A 493 -24.65 -21.72 -17.04
CA TYR A 493 -24.45 -20.86 -18.22
C TYR A 493 -25.54 -21.12 -19.25
N TYR A 494 -26.09 -19.99 -19.82
CA TYR A 494 -27.11 -20.13 -20.87
C TYR A 494 -26.70 -19.30 -22.09
N GLU A 495 -26.87 -20.02 -23.20
CA GLU A 495 -26.71 -19.27 -24.46
C GLU A 495 -28.06 -18.77 -24.97
N GLY A 496 -28.15 -17.41 -24.92
CA GLY A 496 -29.47 -16.91 -25.29
C GLY A 496 -29.44 -16.22 -26.65
N GLU A 497 -30.65 -16.05 -27.30
CA GLU A 497 -30.88 -15.37 -28.59
C GLU A 497 -30.46 -13.91 -28.54
N HIS A 498 -30.49 -13.32 -27.29
CA HIS A 498 -30.24 -11.86 -27.16
C HIS A 498 -28.93 -11.59 -26.43
N SER A 499 -28.35 -12.62 -25.63
CA SER A 499 -27.04 -12.54 -24.96
C SER A 499 -26.83 -13.73 -24.03
N ASP A 500 -25.53 -14.02 -23.92
CA ASP A 500 -25.18 -15.06 -22.95
C ASP A 500 -25.27 -14.54 -21.52
N TYR A 501 -25.72 -15.46 -20.59
CA TYR A 501 -25.86 -14.99 -19.21
C TYR A 501 -25.66 -16.16 -18.24
N TRP A 502 -25.21 -15.73 -16.95
CA TRP A 502 -25.19 -16.71 -15.85
C TRP A 502 -26.48 -16.63 -15.04
N LYS A 503 -27.03 -17.90 -14.65
CA LYS A 503 -28.13 -17.97 -13.68
C LYS A 503 -27.65 -18.55 -12.35
N VAL A 504 -27.92 -17.73 -11.29
CA VAL A 504 -27.53 -18.19 -9.95
C VAL A 504 -28.77 -18.72 -9.22
N THR A 505 -28.60 -19.95 -8.65
CA THR A 505 -29.72 -20.57 -7.92
C THR A 505 -30.31 -19.62 -6.89
N LYS A 506 -31.72 -19.34 -6.92
CA LYS A 506 -32.46 -18.55 -5.91
C LYS A 506 -32.26 -17.07 -6.13
N ASP A 507 -31.65 -16.75 -7.23
CA ASP A 507 -31.58 -15.36 -7.68
C ASP A 507 -32.37 -15.16 -8.97
N PRO A 508 -33.37 -14.31 -8.89
CA PRO A 508 -34.24 -14.18 -10.07
C PRO A 508 -33.55 -13.43 -11.21
N ALA A 509 -32.33 -12.91 -10.98
CA ALA A 509 -31.67 -12.04 -11.96
C ALA A 509 -30.90 -12.88 -12.97
N TYR A 510 -30.80 -12.32 -14.22
CA TYR A 510 -29.90 -12.84 -15.27
C TYR A 510 -28.64 -11.99 -15.35
N TYR A 511 -27.51 -12.72 -15.28
CA TYR A 511 -26.24 -11.96 -15.27
C TYR A 511 -25.54 -12.11 -16.62
N TYR A 512 -25.56 -11.01 -17.29
CA TYR A 512 -24.92 -10.99 -18.60
C TYR A 512 -23.46 -11.45 -18.52
N THR A 513 -22.96 -12.17 -19.61
CA THR A 513 -21.55 -12.58 -19.68
C THR A 513 -21.14 -12.76 -21.14
N ASP A 514 -19.87 -12.54 -21.32
CA ASP A 514 -19.39 -12.70 -22.72
C ASP A 514 -18.60 -14.00 -22.86
N THR A 515 -18.57 -14.77 -21.79
CA THR A 515 -17.77 -16.00 -21.79
C THR A 515 -18.49 -17.09 -20.99
N ASN A 516 -18.26 -18.36 -21.37
CA ASN A 516 -18.82 -19.48 -20.60
C ASN A 516 -17.89 -19.92 -19.48
N LYS A 517 -16.80 -19.19 -19.30
CA LYS A 517 -15.91 -19.38 -18.15
C LYS A 517 -16.19 -18.34 -17.07
N ILE A 518 -16.29 -18.76 -15.84
CA ILE A 518 -16.58 -17.81 -14.75
C ILE A 518 -15.35 -16.94 -14.49
N LYS A 519 -15.58 -15.62 -14.67
CA LYS A 519 -14.57 -14.59 -14.38
C LYS A 519 -15.20 -13.46 -13.56
N THR A 520 -14.40 -13.05 -12.58
CA THR A 520 -14.93 -11.96 -11.76
C THR A 520 -14.75 -10.62 -12.46
N GLN A 521 -15.85 -9.85 -12.48
CA GLN A 521 -15.76 -8.42 -12.84
C GLN A 521 -15.73 -7.55 -11.59
N ALA A 522 -14.42 -7.32 -11.09
CA ALA A 522 -14.27 -6.58 -9.82
C ALA A 522 -14.30 -5.07 -10.07
N LYS A 523 -14.93 -4.38 -9.07
CA LYS A 523 -14.94 -2.90 -9.12
C LYS A 523 -14.74 -2.33 -7.71
N ARG A 524 -13.82 -1.27 -7.71
CA ARG A 524 -13.59 -0.58 -6.43
C ARG A 524 -14.64 0.53 -6.23
N MET A 525 -15.33 0.46 -5.03
CA MET A 525 -16.40 1.45 -4.79
C MET A 525 -15.87 2.68 -4.06
N VAL A 526 -14.78 2.45 -3.32
CA VAL A 526 -14.12 3.59 -2.65
C VAL A 526 -12.73 3.77 -3.24
N ASP A 527 -12.52 4.99 -3.75
CA ASP A 527 -11.21 5.26 -4.39
C ASP A 527 -10.09 5.33 -3.34
N ILE A 528 -8.90 5.03 -3.86
CA ILE A 528 -7.72 5.28 -3.00
C ILE A 528 -7.56 6.79 -2.79
N PRO A 529 -7.55 7.25 -1.51
CA PRO A 529 -7.46 8.69 -1.26
C PRO A 529 -6.14 9.29 -1.78
N VAL A 530 -6.19 10.58 -2.12
CA VAL A 530 -5.05 11.28 -2.72
C VAL A 530 -3.83 11.21 -1.78
N ARG A 531 -4.11 11.30 -0.44
CA ARG A 531 -2.98 11.22 0.50
C ARG A 531 -2.27 9.87 0.40
N VAL A 532 -2.93 8.82 0.17
CA VAL A 532 -2.32 7.48 0.05
C VAL A 532 -1.67 7.33 -1.34
N GLU A 533 -2.33 7.85 -2.41
CA GLU A 533 -1.72 7.80 -3.75
C GLU A 533 -0.34 8.48 -3.76
N ARG A 534 -0.25 9.62 -3.03
CA ARG A 534 1.03 10.36 -2.99
C ARG A 534 2.15 9.51 -2.42
N ILE A 535 1.88 8.87 -1.32
CA ILE A 535 2.96 8.05 -0.73
C ILE A 535 3.19 6.80 -1.59
N ASN A 536 2.15 6.22 -2.19
CA ASN A 536 2.36 5.09 -3.10
C ASN A 536 3.31 5.45 -4.23
N THR A 537 3.09 6.67 -4.79
CA THR A 537 3.95 7.11 -5.89
C THR A 537 5.41 7.19 -5.44
N LYS A 538 5.59 7.74 -4.27
CA LYS A 538 6.96 7.87 -3.77
C LYS A 538 7.58 6.49 -3.50
N MET A 539 6.78 5.59 -2.90
CA MET A 539 7.28 4.25 -2.59
C MET A 539 7.59 3.48 -3.88
N GLN A 540 6.70 3.54 -4.81
CA GLN A 540 6.89 2.81 -6.06
C GLN A 540 8.12 3.31 -6.83
N ALA A 541 8.26 4.67 -6.85
CA ALA A 541 9.47 5.22 -7.51
C ALA A 541 10.74 4.72 -6.82
N TYR A 542 10.68 4.77 -5.48
CA TYR A 542 11.87 4.32 -4.73
C TYR A 542 12.13 2.83 -4.99
N PHE A 543 11.13 1.99 -4.96
CA PHE A 543 11.34 0.54 -5.12
C PHE A 543 11.73 0.21 -6.57
N LYS A 544 11.22 1.00 -7.43
CA LYS A 544 11.65 0.81 -8.82
C LYS A 544 13.16 1.01 -8.96
N GLU A 545 13.74 2.06 -8.26
CA GLU A 545 15.18 2.32 -8.32
C GLU A 545 15.98 1.17 -7.69
N GLN A 546 15.24 0.45 -6.85
CA GLN A 546 15.94 -0.65 -6.16
C GLN A 546 15.74 -1.97 -6.90
N GLY A 547 14.97 -1.87 -8.00
CA GLY A 547 14.65 -3.11 -8.70
C GLY A 547 13.81 -4.07 -7.88
N SER A 548 13.04 -3.52 -7.04
CA SER A 548 12.26 -4.35 -6.11
C SER A 548 10.85 -4.58 -6.67
N VAL A 549 10.26 -5.83 -6.39
CA VAL A 549 8.91 -6.17 -6.87
C VAL A 549 7.87 -5.30 -6.17
N TRP A 550 8.25 -4.71 -5.10
CA TRP A 550 7.26 -3.95 -4.31
C TRP A 550 6.85 -2.67 -5.03
N GLN A 551 7.52 -2.36 -6.14
CA GLN A 551 7.08 -1.24 -6.98
C GLN A 551 5.71 -1.50 -7.60
N TYR A 552 5.29 -2.76 -7.57
CA TYR A 552 4.03 -3.10 -8.24
C TYR A 552 2.91 -3.28 -7.23
N TYR A 553 3.12 -2.81 -6.06
CA TYR A 553 2.10 -2.90 -5.02
C TYR A 553 1.74 -1.51 -4.50
N GLN A 554 0.50 -1.43 -4.00
CA GLN A 554 0.04 -0.11 -3.53
C GLN A 554 -0.80 -0.26 -2.27
N LEU A 555 -0.58 0.67 -1.41
CA LEU A 555 -1.43 0.76 -0.21
C LEU A 555 -2.82 1.29 -0.57
N ILE A 556 -3.80 0.50 -0.11
CA ILE A 556 -5.17 1.04 -0.27
C ILE A 556 -5.46 2.06 0.83
N ASP A 557 -5.19 1.67 2.11
CA ASP A 557 -5.24 2.60 3.25
C ASP A 557 -4.94 1.85 4.54
N THR A 558 -4.79 2.64 5.58
CA THR A 558 -4.58 2.11 6.93
C THR A 558 -5.71 2.55 7.86
N GLN A 559 -6.33 1.49 8.46
CA GLN A 559 -7.42 1.80 9.39
C GLN A 559 -6.98 1.55 10.84
N TYR A 560 -7.27 2.55 11.77
CA TYR A 560 -6.86 2.47 13.18
C TYR A 560 -7.84 3.26 14.05
N PRO A 561 -7.86 2.87 15.40
CA PRO A 561 -8.72 3.65 16.29
C PRO A 561 -8.12 5.02 16.63
N VAL A 562 -8.94 6.07 16.37
CA VAL A 562 -8.46 7.42 16.75
C VAL A 562 -8.59 7.61 18.25
N TYR A 563 -9.69 7.06 18.79
CA TYR A 563 -9.94 7.08 20.24
C TYR A 563 -10.18 5.66 20.75
N GLN A 564 -9.16 4.98 21.21
CA GLN A 564 -9.14 3.52 21.39
C GLN A 564 -10.05 3.09 22.53
N ASN A 565 -10.51 4.12 23.37
CA ASN A 565 -11.36 3.70 24.49
C ASN A 565 -12.83 4.01 24.21
N GLU A 566 -13.07 4.52 23.05
CA GLU A 566 -14.48 4.76 22.70
C GLU A 566 -15.20 3.43 22.43
N LYS A 567 -16.41 3.33 23.03
CA LYS A 567 -17.18 2.08 22.93
C LYS A 567 -17.92 2.00 21.58
N PRO A 568 -18.17 0.79 21.24
CA PRO A 568 -18.97 0.66 20.02
C PRO A 568 -20.31 1.39 20.11
N ALA A 569 -20.60 2.02 19.03
CA ALA A 569 -21.88 2.75 19.03
C ALA A 569 -23.04 1.77 18.79
N THR A 570 -24.18 1.98 19.61
CA THR A 570 -25.41 1.19 19.40
C THR A 570 -26.44 1.99 18.61
N SER A 571 -27.05 1.30 17.60
CA SER A 571 -28.03 1.99 16.75
C SER A 571 -29.39 2.08 17.45
N THR A 572 -29.58 2.94 18.54
CA THR A 572 -30.81 2.87 19.34
C THR A 572 -31.70 4.07 19.06
N ILE A 573 -31.39 4.90 17.89
CA ILE A 573 -32.22 6.11 17.95
C ILE A 573 -33.46 5.92 17.09
N ASP A 574 -34.74 5.90 17.68
CA ASP A 574 -36.10 5.87 17.17
C ASP A 574 -36.40 7.11 16.30
N ASP A 575 -35.28 8.11 16.11
CA ASP A 575 -35.47 9.34 15.33
C ASP A 575 -34.69 9.27 14.02
N TYR A 576 -35.16 9.79 12.80
CA TYR A 576 -34.54 9.90 11.47
C TYR A 576 -33.10 10.39 11.56
N HIS A 577 -32.08 9.65 12.19
CA HIS A 577 -30.65 9.97 12.21
C HIS A 577 -29.83 8.76 11.75
N ILE A 578 -28.80 9.10 11.08
CA ILE A 578 -27.88 8.02 10.70
C ILE A 578 -27.36 7.32 11.96
N PRO A 579 -27.57 5.94 12.03
CA PRO A 579 -27.05 5.25 13.22
C PRO A 579 -25.55 5.46 13.40
N GLU A 580 -25.21 5.76 14.64
CA GLU A 580 -23.78 5.99 14.94
C GLU A 580 -22.93 4.76 14.65
N SER A 581 -23.59 3.58 14.65
CA SER A 581 -22.87 2.33 14.37
C SER A 581 -22.31 2.32 12.94
N VAL A 582 -22.77 3.25 12.13
CA VAL A 582 -22.26 3.34 10.76
C VAL A 582 -20.78 3.77 10.78
N ILE A 583 -20.44 4.62 11.69
CA ILE A 583 -19.07 5.17 11.61
C ILE A 583 -18.28 4.71 12.84
N ASN A 584 -18.91 3.98 13.83
CA ASN A 584 -18.18 3.53 15.02
C ASN A 584 -18.68 2.15 15.47
N LYS A 585 -18.75 1.32 14.48
CA LYS A 585 -19.25 -0.03 14.73
C LYS A 585 -18.33 -0.82 15.66
N PRO A 586 -17.09 -0.71 15.54
CA PRO A 586 -16.13 -1.51 16.33
C PRO A 586 -15.73 -0.82 17.62
N GLY A 587 -16.26 0.52 17.88
CA GLY A 587 -15.64 1.32 18.93
C GLY A 587 -14.33 1.96 18.49
N GLY A 588 -13.77 2.96 19.21
CA GLY A 588 -12.46 3.52 18.88
C GLY A 588 -12.53 4.62 17.82
N LYS A 589 -13.80 4.84 17.30
CA LYS A 589 -14.00 5.88 16.25
C LYS A 589 -12.90 5.79 15.20
N PRO A 590 -12.95 4.69 14.47
CA PRO A 590 -11.90 4.51 13.46
C PRO A 590 -11.72 5.75 12.57
N ASN A 591 -10.50 5.90 12.13
CA ASN A 591 -10.20 7.08 11.29
C ASN A 591 -10.97 7.02 9.97
N LEU A 592 -11.31 5.83 9.53
CA LEU A 592 -12.13 5.66 8.32
C LEU A 592 -13.28 4.69 8.62
N ALA A 593 -14.41 5.07 8.02
CA ALA A 593 -15.58 4.20 8.24
C ALA A 593 -15.54 2.97 7.33
N LEU A 594 -14.94 3.16 6.10
CA LEU A 594 -14.95 2.09 5.10
C LEU A 594 -13.53 1.78 4.63
N LEU A 595 -13.19 0.57 4.51
CA LEU A 595 -11.90 0.12 3.96
C LEU A 595 -12.01 -1.33 3.50
N THR A 596 -12.08 -1.43 2.12
CA THR A 596 -12.17 -2.78 1.58
C THR A 596 -11.01 -3.03 0.62
N ASN A 597 -10.66 -4.30 0.54
CA ASN A 597 -9.66 -4.81 -0.41
C ASN A 597 -10.34 -5.63 -1.51
N ILE A 598 -9.91 -5.39 -2.76
CA ILE A 598 -10.68 -5.96 -3.87
C ILE A 598 -10.47 -7.48 -3.92
N THR A 599 -9.37 -7.95 -3.38
CA THR A 599 -9.08 -9.37 -3.47
C THR A 599 -9.74 -10.14 -2.32
N MET A 600 -10.17 -9.46 -1.29
CA MET A 600 -10.70 -10.18 -0.11
C MET A 600 -12.12 -9.74 0.19
N GLU A 601 -12.52 -8.49 -0.23
CA GLU A 601 -13.84 -7.96 0.16
C GLU A 601 -14.58 -7.45 -1.07
N THR A 602 -14.32 -8.22 -2.26
CA THR A 602 -14.89 -7.78 -3.54
C THR A 602 -16.41 -7.71 -3.46
N PHE A 603 -17.05 -8.66 -2.78
CA PHE A 603 -18.51 -8.77 -2.87
C PHE A 603 -19.19 -8.04 -1.73
N PHE A 604 -18.43 -7.27 -0.85
CA PHE A 604 -18.97 -6.48 0.26
C PHE A 604 -19.04 -5.01 -0.12
N GLN A 605 -18.71 -4.86 -1.42
CA GLN A 605 -18.74 -3.45 -1.86
C GLN A 605 -20.08 -3.14 -2.52
N GLY A 606 -21.08 -3.16 -1.70
CA GLY A 606 -22.48 -3.09 -2.12
C GLY A 606 -22.90 -1.72 -2.59
N GLY A 607 -22.05 -0.65 -2.21
CA GLY A 607 -22.47 0.71 -2.57
C GLY A 607 -23.64 1.21 -1.73
N ASN A 608 -24.79 1.53 -2.41
CA ASN A 608 -25.95 2.02 -1.66
C ASN A 608 -26.68 0.87 -0.95
N GLN A 609 -26.76 0.99 0.44
CA GLN A 609 -27.44 -0.02 1.25
C GLN A 609 -28.20 0.64 2.41
N VAL A 610 -29.03 -0.20 3.09
CA VAL A 610 -29.80 0.33 4.24
C VAL A 610 -28.89 0.41 5.47
N ALA A 611 -28.73 1.56 6.21
CA ALA A 611 -27.87 1.93 7.35
C ALA A 611 -28.06 0.97 8.51
N GLY A 612 -29.08 -0.04 8.52
CA GLY A 612 -29.45 -0.97 9.57
C GLY A 612 -28.95 -2.38 9.32
N LEU A 613 -28.31 -2.67 8.27
CA LEU A 613 -27.78 -4.01 7.95
C LEU A 613 -26.42 -4.22 8.60
N MET A 614 -25.96 -3.26 9.49
CA MET A 614 -24.72 -3.49 10.24
C MET A 614 -24.98 -4.30 11.50
N GLU A 615 -24.50 -5.63 11.68
CA GLU A 615 -24.60 -6.71 12.66
C GLU A 615 -25.00 -6.19 14.04
N ASN A 616 -25.23 -4.76 14.24
CA ASN A 616 -25.71 -4.27 15.54
C ASN A 616 -26.76 -3.18 15.36
N SER A 617 -27.25 -3.13 14.09
CA SER A 617 -28.22 -2.04 13.89
C SER A 617 -29.64 -2.58 14.05
N THR A 618 -30.33 -2.17 15.10
CA THR A 618 -31.73 -2.54 15.38
C THR A 618 -32.70 -1.56 14.73
N SER A 619 -32.22 -0.65 13.79
CA SER A 619 -33.11 0.42 13.31
C SER A 619 -33.99 -0.09 12.16
N LYS A 620 -35.26 -0.34 12.46
CA LYS A 620 -36.27 -0.95 11.59
C LYS A 620 -37.17 0.13 10.98
N ASP A 621 -36.63 1.61 10.88
CA ASP A 621 -37.59 2.48 10.17
C ASP A 621 -37.38 3.94 10.57
N PRO A 622 -37.37 5.01 9.52
CA PRO A 622 -37.36 4.74 8.08
C PRO A 622 -36.00 4.23 7.60
N GLU A 623 -36.02 3.24 6.52
CA GLU A 623 -34.85 2.68 5.84
C GLU A 623 -33.93 3.79 5.30
N ILE A 624 -33.05 4.28 6.19
CA ILE A 624 -32.06 5.26 5.71
C ILE A 624 -31.08 4.57 4.76
N THR A 625 -31.11 5.11 3.52
CA THR A 625 -30.14 4.59 2.55
C THR A 625 -28.80 5.32 2.69
N ILE A 626 -27.78 4.51 2.85
CA ILE A 626 -26.42 5.08 2.94
C ILE A 626 -25.53 4.42 1.88
N PHE A 627 -24.56 5.28 1.59
CA PHE A 627 -23.47 4.56 0.93
C PHE A 627 -22.66 3.76 1.95
N GLY A 628 -22.63 2.51 1.84
CA GLY A 628 -21.86 1.75 2.82
C GLY A 628 -21.20 0.53 2.20
N THR A 629 -19.91 0.67 2.32
CA THR A 629 -19.15 -0.59 2.17
C THR A 629 -18.56 -1.04 3.50
N GLU A 630 -18.26 -2.23 3.68
CA GLU A 630 -17.74 -2.74 4.96
C GLU A 630 -16.28 -2.32 5.16
N SER A 631 -15.78 -2.43 6.44
CA SER A 631 -14.36 -2.23 6.75
C SER A 631 -13.81 -3.43 7.53
N CYS A 632 -12.43 -3.53 7.41
CA CYS A 632 -11.79 -4.63 8.13
C CYS A 632 -12.10 -4.60 9.62
N ILE A 633 -11.89 -3.42 10.25
CA ILE A 633 -12.09 -3.27 11.71
C ILE A 633 -13.56 -3.43 12.06
N GLY A 634 -14.46 -2.91 11.22
CA GLY A 634 -15.89 -3.03 11.48
C GLY A 634 -16.38 -4.47 11.41
N CYS A 635 -15.96 -5.17 10.41
CA CYS A 635 -16.40 -6.56 10.23
C CYS A 635 -15.78 -7.46 11.30
N HIS A 636 -14.55 -7.21 11.63
CA HIS A 636 -13.84 -8.09 12.57
C HIS A 636 -14.27 -7.81 14.02
N SER A 637 -15.04 -6.75 14.17
CA SER A 637 -15.52 -6.45 15.52
C SER A 637 -16.59 -7.47 15.95
N SER A 638 -17.05 -8.27 15.03
CA SER A 638 -18.06 -9.29 15.36
C SER A 638 -17.39 -10.62 15.73
N ALA A 639 -16.11 -10.65 15.70
CA ALA A 639 -15.43 -11.87 16.14
C ALA A 639 -15.87 -12.29 17.54
N TYR A 640 -15.99 -13.65 17.70
CA TYR A 640 -16.52 -14.08 19.00
C TYR A 640 -15.83 -15.36 19.45
N LEU A 641 -16.12 -15.66 20.81
CA LEU A 641 -15.78 -16.95 21.39
C LEU A 641 -17.02 -17.83 21.50
N TYR A 642 -16.78 -19.10 21.30
CA TYR A 642 -17.89 -19.95 21.77
C TYR A 642 -18.02 -19.89 23.29
N ASN A 643 -19.32 -19.61 23.73
CA ASN A 643 -19.38 -19.40 25.18
C ASN A 643 -20.47 -20.27 25.82
N SER A 644 -21.24 -20.83 25.02
CA SER A 644 -22.28 -21.70 25.58
C SER A 644 -22.71 -22.74 24.54
N TYR A 645 -23.49 -23.67 24.96
CA TYR A 645 -24.15 -24.63 24.06
C TYR A 645 -25.51 -25.01 24.59
N THR A 646 -26.48 -25.26 23.63
CA THR A 646 -27.82 -25.71 24.01
C THR A 646 -28.19 -26.96 23.22
N PHE A 647 -29.13 -27.73 23.85
CA PHE A 647 -29.63 -28.92 23.14
C PHE A 647 -31.11 -28.74 22.78
N GLN A 648 -31.37 -28.72 21.46
CA GLN A 648 -32.77 -28.74 21.02
C GLN A 648 -33.04 -29.97 20.16
N GLU A 649 -34.03 -30.86 20.69
CA GLU A 649 -34.42 -32.09 20.00
C GLU A 649 -33.19 -32.97 19.73
N GLY A 650 -32.20 -32.98 20.67
CA GLY A 650 -31.07 -33.92 20.53
C GLY A 650 -29.94 -33.35 19.68
N VAL A 651 -30.14 -32.07 19.20
CA VAL A 651 -29.09 -31.43 18.38
C VAL A 651 -28.44 -30.31 19.21
N MET A 652 -27.08 -30.40 19.29
CA MET A 652 -26.33 -29.36 20.01
C MET A 652 -26.12 -28.13 19.12
N THR A 653 -26.47 -26.98 19.75
CA THR A 653 -26.15 -25.69 19.10
C THR A 653 -25.18 -24.89 19.96
N LEU A 654 -24.15 -24.39 19.33
CA LEU A 654 -23.15 -23.61 20.07
C LEU A 654 -23.57 -22.15 20.17
N GLY A 655 -23.46 -21.69 21.42
CA GLY A 655 -23.67 -20.24 21.61
C GLY A 655 -22.44 -19.42 21.26
N GLN A 656 -22.73 -18.15 20.71
CA GLN A 656 -21.64 -17.22 20.35
C GLN A 656 -21.57 -16.07 21.35
N GLY A 657 -20.32 -15.78 21.77
CA GLY A 657 -20.12 -14.60 22.63
C GLY A 657 -20.56 -13.31 21.97
N THR A 658 -20.51 -12.28 22.79
CA THR A 658 -20.93 -10.96 22.31
C THR A 658 -19.90 -10.39 21.34
N GLN A 659 -20.32 -9.29 20.66
CA GLN A 659 -19.38 -8.53 19.82
C GLN A 659 -18.08 -8.22 20.56
N LEU A 660 -16.93 -8.53 19.98
CA LEU A 660 -15.57 -8.18 20.45
C LEU A 660 -15.06 -9.23 21.44
N SER A 661 -15.94 -10.24 21.72
CA SER A 661 -15.44 -11.26 22.65
C SER A 661 -14.24 -12.00 22.05
N GLY A 662 -14.05 -11.92 20.79
CA GLY A 662 -12.92 -12.60 20.15
C GLY A 662 -11.77 -11.66 19.85
N ASP A 663 -11.87 -10.36 20.27
CA ASP A 663 -10.82 -9.34 20.11
C ASP A 663 -10.38 -9.23 18.65
N PHE A 664 -11.45 -9.13 17.72
CA PHE A 664 -11.25 -8.82 16.30
C PHE A 664 -10.55 -9.98 15.59
N SER A 665 -10.31 -11.16 16.30
CA SER A 665 -9.75 -12.32 15.59
C SER A 665 -10.86 -13.31 15.22
N TRP A 666 -11.10 -13.46 13.97
CA TRP A 666 -12.14 -14.39 13.51
C TRP A 666 -11.60 -15.82 13.44
N LEU A 667 -10.31 -15.86 13.63
CA LEU A 667 -9.73 -17.21 13.56
C LEU A 667 -10.26 -18.12 14.65
N LEU A 668 -10.78 -17.57 15.73
CA LEU A 668 -11.26 -18.38 16.85
C LEU A 668 -12.51 -19.17 16.46
N LYS A 669 -13.16 -18.78 15.44
CA LYS A 669 -14.38 -19.47 14.99
C LYS A 669 -14.03 -20.78 14.27
N LYS A 670 -12.75 -20.89 14.07
CA LYS A 670 -12.33 -22.08 13.31
C LYS A 670 -12.16 -23.28 14.23
N ALA A 671 -12.35 -23.09 15.40
CA ALA A 671 -12.12 -24.16 16.36
C ALA A 671 -13.11 -25.30 16.15
N THR A 672 -12.59 -26.48 16.23
CA THR A 672 -13.44 -27.68 16.21
C THR A 672 -13.31 -28.44 17.53
N TRP A 673 -14.24 -29.33 17.72
CA TRP A 673 -14.15 -30.14 18.93
C TRP A 673 -12.90 -31.04 18.89
N GLU A 674 -12.41 -31.21 20.04
CA GLU A 674 -11.25 -32.12 20.08
C GLU A 674 -11.70 -33.58 19.89
N GLU A 675 -11.07 -34.26 18.94
CA GLU A 675 -11.36 -35.67 18.70
C GLU A 675 -10.93 -36.53 19.90
N GLY A 676 -11.76 -37.42 20.26
CA GLY A 676 -11.39 -38.32 21.36
C GLY A 676 -11.90 -37.83 22.71
N LEU A 677 -12.37 -36.57 22.76
CA LEU A 677 -12.98 -36.08 24.01
C LEU A 677 -14.50 -36.04 23.87
N ALA A 678 -15.17 -36.53 24.99
CA ALA A 678 -16.65 -36.55 24.90
C ALA A 678 -17.22 -35.13 24.84
N LYS A 679 -18.17 -35.01 23.85
CA LYS A 679 -18.90 -33.74 23.77
C LYS A 679 -19.97 -33.66 24.86
N PRO A 680 -20.23 -32.30 25.27
CA PRO A 680 -21.35 -32.20 26.22
C PRO A 680 -22.64 -32.83 25.68
N THR A 681 -23.34 -33.56 26.63
CA THR A 681 -24.63 -34.18 26.25
C THR A 681 -25.77 -33.55 27.05
N SER A 682 -27.02 -33.82 26.47
CA SER A 682 -28.20 -33.26 27.16
C SER A 682 -28.21 -33.66 28.64
N GLU A 683 -27.41 -34.60 29.03
CA GLU A 683 -27.41 -35.13 30.39
C GLU A 683 -26.37 -34.45 31.27
N ASN A 684 -25.35 -33.81 30.77
CA ASN A 684 -24.28 -33.11 31.48
C ASN A 684 -24.21 -31.64 31.09
#